data_AF-A0A010RDZ2-F1
#
_entry.id   AF-A0A010RDZ2-F1
#
_cell.length_a   1.000
_cell.length_b   1.000
_cell.length_c   1.000
_cell.angle_alpha   90.00
_cell.angle_beta   90.00
_cell.angle_gamma   90.00
#
_symmetry.space_group_name_H-M   'P 1'
#
loop_
_entity.id
_entity.type
_entity.pdbx_description
1 polymer ?
#
loop_
_entity_poly.entity_id
_entity_poly.type
_entity_poly.pdbx_seq_one_letter_code
_entity_poly.pdbx_strand_id
1 'polypeptide(L)'
;MLDTTEVAAALKALDAQMNAAGLLPLVAVSTRLDQLVARLDTEGFLSLRTLPGFWALLALWELPNNNLKATEPRPTDVLDDAVDDVETSSDEQYPAPAAEPLCLPHPHTAIRDAHLGKRFDKLILRLQRSAAQAAGDLAPIERLEDILNLSEESLLKLGGVGKTYRDDWYELKALYMNASEGVLPMQPEAADMSPTHFDVHDDMLLNLMQLDTSERKAVAKLERSIGTVSIQTILNFRSLDQAAVKTWGNRSVTQVLQVRQRLIDELQRIANGTLDFRTDQTSLITTRSHSFESVEALGHFLLGRLDSYLAGLDETRQLIFQHRWGFVDERLTLSEVGIKFGVSRERIRQLESIINEQLNNCLTLDTDDIWQAAQGLRHDELRLQMGDLCACFNDQAYFHEFLTFVSHGRLASLSSLTLPPLGLLEDYFALHGTAIAQQTVLQELQKCLGCDEKNAHGALHYLQAQGQVALADGQVRPLRLKKHEAAAAVLSEHTNGLPWLDITRYANSRGISRSPFSEQIVGHGLHDSPLMYVSGKGVYRHTRFIDFDSIDDTAIFDALHGYFANLEREVSHLSEAHSDSPVLRQHDYYIVRYLVKMHGEAHGIYFNGKSQTDSISLNPEFELYSQKSVILQALQRGRAPMTTNELAQLLKSRSLRHAKLYINELTLTNQLVQVDRMLYTTPELGYENVDLDAMRQAINEVLLHHSKPVDPSVIQTELNLRQGATYPKYFYGSLARFFAQQQHWHRRQSLFALQPIAFSSLTGAIESLCSTDESMEVSVEVLHRHIAITDEAARVSIYNWRGAKARSLTGVSAEEDEEAESN
;
A
#
# COMPACT_ATOMS: atom_id res chain seq x y z
N MET A 1 -42.93 -19.31 -7.10
CA MET A 1 -43.08 -20.77 -6.89
C MET A 1 -42.37 -21.43 -8.05
N LEU A 2 -41.58 -22.48 -7.81
CA LEU A 2 -40.96 -23.26 -8.87
C LEU A 2 -42.01 -24.13 -9.56
N ASP A 3 -41.84 -24.41 -10.85
CA ASP A 3 -42.70 -25.37 -11.54
C ASP A 3 -42.37 -26.78 -11.02
N THR A 4 -43.36 -27.41 -10.38
CA THR A 4 -43.19 -28.72 -9.77
C THR A 4 -43.05 -29.84 -10.80
N THR A 5 -43.42 -29.61 -12.06
CA THR A 5 -43.24 -30.57 -13.16
C THR A 5 -41.81 -30.58 -13.68
N GLU A 6 -41.15 -29.42 -13.77
CA GLU A 6 -39.74 -29.32 -14.19
C GLU A 6 -38.81 -29.94 -13.14
N VAL A 7 -39.02 -29.64 -11.85
CA VAL A 7 -38.25 -30.24 -10.75
C VAL A 7 -38.46 -31.76 -10.70
N ALA A 8 -39.68 -32.25 -10.93
CA ALA A 8 -39.95 -33.69 -11.01
C ALA A 8 -39.28 -34.37 -12.22
N ALA A 9 -39.20 -33.69 -13.37
CA ALA A 9 -38.49 -34.17 -14.54
C ALA A 9 -36.96 -34.22 -14.31
N ALA A 10 -36.39 -33.18 -13.69
CA ALA A 10 -34.97 -33.13 -13.33
C ALA A 10 -34.59 -34.22 -12.32
N LEU A 11 -35.40 -34.42 -11.26
CA LEU A 11 -35.22 -35.52 -10.30
C LEU A 11 -35.23 -36.89 -11.00
N LYS A 12 -36.18 -37.13 -11.92
CA LYS A 12 -36.28 -38.41 -12.65
C LYS A 12 -35.10 -38.63 -13.61
N ALA A 13 -34.56 -37.57 -14.21
CA ALA A 13 -33.35 -37.65 -15.02
C ALA A 13 -32.10 -37.93 -14.18
N LEU A 14 -31.97 -37.31 -13.01
CA LEU A 14 -30.89 -37.57 -12.06
C LEU A 14 -30.93 -38.99 -11.50
N ASP A 15 -32.11 -39.47 -11.08
CA ASP A 15 -32.31 -40.84 -10.58
C ASP A 15 -31.87 -41.88 -11.63
N ALA A 16 -32.26 -41.70 -12.90
CA ALA A 16 -31.80 -42.56 -13.99
C ALA A 16 -30.27 -42.53 -14.19
N GLN A 17 -29.63 -41.37 -14.05
CA GLN A 17 -28.17 -41.22 -14.14
C GLN A 17 -27.45 -41.84 -12.93
N MET A 18 -27.97 -41.69 -11.72
CA MET A 18 -27.42 -42.30 -10.50
C MET A 18 -27.50 -43.82 -10.55
N ASN A 19 -28.62 -44.39 -11.02
CA ASN A 19 -28.75 -45.83 -11.24
C ASN A 19 -27.76 -46.33 -12.30
N ALA A 20 -27.57 -45.60 -13.41
CA ALA A 20 -26.60 -45.95 -14.45
C ALA A 20 -25.13 -45.87 -13.96
N ALA A 21 -24.84 -44.98 -13.02
CA ALA A 21 -23.54 -44.85 -12.36
C ALA A 21 -23.34 -45.81 -11.16
N GLY A 22 -24.33 -46.65 -10.83
CA GLY A 22 -24.26 -47.60 -9.71
C GLY A 22 -24.41 -46.95 -8.32
N LEU A 23 -24.78 -45.67 -8.22
CA LEU A 23 -24.80 -44.87 -6.99
C LEU A 23 -26.06 -45.09 -6.12
N LEU A 24 -26.83 -46.17 -6.35
CA LEU A 24 -28.12 -46.40 -5.69
C LEU A 24 -28.39 -47.87 -5.33
N PRO A 25 -28.63 -48.13 -4.05
CA PRO A 25 -29.57 -49.13 -3.57
C PRO A 25 -30.76 -48.47 -2.84
N LEU A 26 -31.93 -48.50 -3.50
CA LEU A 26 -33.30 -48.65 -2.95
C LEU A 26 -33.52 -48.26 -1.45
N VAL A 27 -34.43 -47.35 -1.07
CA VAL A 27 -35.68 -46.87 -1.68
C VAL A 27 -35.95 -45.39 -1.31
N ALA A 28 -36.83 -44.73 -2.08
CA ALA A 28 -37.37 -43.39 -1.89
C ALA A 28 -36.39 -42.25 -2.18
N VAL A 29 -36.40 -41.81 -3.45
CA VAL A 29 -35.83 -40.53 -3.89
C VAL A 29 -36.46 -39.41 -3.07
N SER A 30 -35.68 -38.81 -2.17
CA SER A 30 -36.13 -37.64 -1.44
C SER A 30 -36.23 -36.46 -2.41
N THR A 31 -37.32 -35.69 -2.32
CA THR A 31 -37.47 -34.40 -3.03
C THR A 31 -36.54 -33.31 -2.46
N ARG A 32 -35.71 -33.64 -1.46
CA ARG A 32 -34.76 -32.75 -0.81
C ARG A 32 -33.32 -33.16 -1.09
N LEU A 33 -32.63 -32.36 -1.93
CA LEU A 33 -31.23 -32.57 -2.30
C LEU A 33 -30.28 -32.62 -1.09
N ASP A 34 -30.56 -31.86 -0.03
CA ASP A 34 -29.80 -31.89 1.22
C ASP A 34 -29.86 -33.26 1.92
N GLN A 35 -30.98 -33.98 1.80
CA GLN A 35 -31.13 -35.34 2.35
C GLN A 35 -30.48 -36.41 1.46
N LEU A 36 -30.33 -36.14 0.16
CA LEU A 36 -29.62 -37.01 -0.78
C LEU A 36 -28.11 -36.87 -0.61
N VAL A 37 -27.61 -35.62 -0.51
CA VAL A 37 -26.20 -35.32 -0.22
C VAL A 37 -25.79 -35.84 1.17
N ALA A 38 -26.61 -35.67 2.20
CA ALA A 38 -26.32 -36.16 3.56
C ALA A 38 -26.32 -37.70 3.72
N ARG A 39 -26.55 -38.46 2.64
CA ARG A 39 -26.50 -39.93 2.61
C ARG A 39 -25.39 -40.50 1.73
N LEU A 40 -24.65 -39.65 1.03
CA LEU A 40 -23.49 -40.06 0.24
C LEU A 40 -22.21 -39.86 1.07
N ASP A 41 -21.27 -40.79 0.91
CA ASP A 41 -19.89 -40.56 1.34
C ASP A 41 -19.16 -39.62 0.36
N THR A 42 -17.89 -39.34 0.64
CA THR A 42 -17.08 -38.41 -0.17
C THR A 42 -16.94 -38.87 -1.63
N GLU A 43 -16.85 -40.17 -1.89
CA GLU A 43 -16.68 -40.73 -3.23
C GLU A 43 -18.01 -40.74 -4.01
N GLY A 44 -19.11 -41.10 -3.34
CA GLY A 44 -20.46 -40.99 -3.88
C GLY A 44 -20.87 -39.54 -4.18
N PHE A 45 -20.48 -38.57 -3.34
CA PHE A 45 -20.74 -37.15 -3.58
C PHE A 45 -19.90 -36.58 -4.74
N LEU A 46 -18.62 -36.94 -4.83
CA LEU A 46 -17.78 -36.58 -5.98
C LEU A 46 -18.34 -37.17 -7.28
N SER A 47 -18.79 -38.43 -7.24
CA SER A 47 -19.44 -39.10 -8.37
C SER A 47 -20.76 -38.42 -8.76
N LEU A 48 -21.61 -38.04 -7.80
CA LEU A 48 -22.85 -37.29 -8.04
C LEU A 48 -22.58 -35.97 -8.78
N ARG A 49 -21.52 -35.25 -8.43
CA ARG A 49 -21.12 -34.00 -9.09
C ARG A 49 -20.69 -34.18 -10.56
N THR A 50 -20.45 -35.40 -11.03
CA THR A 50 -20.20 -35.65 -12.47
C THR A 50 -21.47 -35.78 -13.30
N LEU A 51 -22.64 -35.98 -12.67
CA LEU A 51 -23.90 -36.24 -13.35
C LEU A 51 -24.57 -34.93 -13.80
N PRO A 52 -24.88 -34.73 -15.10
CA PRO A 52 -25.52 -33.50 -15.58
C PRO A 52 -26.87 -33.18 -14.90
N GLY A 53 -27.62 -34.21 -14.49
CA GLY A 53 -28.90 -34.06 -13.78
C GLY A 53 -28.77 -33.41 -12.39
N PHE A 54 -27.60 -33.51 -11.74
CA PHE A 54 -27.35 -32.88 -10.44
C PHE A 54 -27.30 -31.36 -10.58
N TRP A 55 -26.53 -30.87 -11.57
CA TRP A 55 -26.43 -29.44 -11.85
C TRP A 55 -27.72 -28.86 -12.42
N ALA A 56 -28.47 -29.62 -13.22
CA ALA A 56 -29.80 -29.21 -13.68
C ALA A 56 -30.80 -29.04 -12.51
N LEU A 57 -30.76 -29.94 -11.51
CA LEU A 57 -31.59 -29.81 -10.31
C LEU A 57 -31.16 -28.62 -9.44
N LEU A 58 -29.85 -28.41 -9.27
CA LEU A 58 -29.30 -27.29 -8.49
C LEU A 58 -29.67 -25.94 -9.10
N ALA A 59 -29.56 -25.79 -10.43
CA ALA A 59 -29.92 -24.58 -11.14
C ALA A 59 -31.42 -24.23 -11.03
N LEU A 60 -32.29 -25.23 -10.87
CA LEU A 60 -33.72 -25.03 -10.62
C LEU A 60 -34.04 -24.57 -9.19
N TRP A 61 -33.05 -24.49 -8.28
CA TRP A 61 -33.26 -24.13 -6.87
C TRP A 61 -32.76 -22.72 -6.48
N GLU A 62 -31.91 -22.07 -7.28
CA GLU A 62 -31.30 -20.78 -6.93
C GLU A 62 -32.02 -19.55 -7.55
N LEU A 63 -33.17 -19.15 -7.00
CA LEU A 63 -33.68 -17.76 -7.12
C LEU A 63 -34.37 -17.31 -5.81
N PRO A 64 -34.23 -16.03 -5.39
CA PRO A 64 -34.38 -15.65 -3.97
C PRO A 64 -35.72 -15.00 -3.59
N ASN A 65 -36.01 -14.96 -2.28
CA ASN A 65 -36.49 -13.71 -1.65
C ASN A 65 -36.34 -13.64 -0.12
N ASN A 66 -36.47 -12.42 0.40
CA ASN A 66 -36.52 -12.08 1.82
C ASN A 66 -37.89 -12.38 2.49
N ASN A 67 -37.88 -12.30 3.83
CA ASN A 67 -39.01 -12.33 4.78
C ASN A 67 -39.61 -13.70 5.15
N LEU A 68 -39.53 -14.02 6.45
CA LEU A 68 -40.64 -14.28 7.39
C LEU A 68 -40.05 -14.88 8.69
N LYS A 69 -40.09 -14.15 9.82
CA LYS A 69 -41.07 -14.39 10.90
C LYS A 69 -41.60 -15.84 10.97
N ALA A 70 -41.07 -16.63 11.90
CA ALA A 70 -41.68 -17.88 12.34
C ALA A 70 -42.57 -17.64 13.57
N THR A 71 -43.78 -18.20 13.58
CA THR A 71 -44.75 -18.16 14.68
C THR A 71 -44.49 -19.24 15.75
N GLU A 72 -44.93 -18.98 16.98
CA GLU A 72 -45.00 -19.99 18.04
C GLU A 72 -45.93 -21.16 17.70
N PRO A 73 -45.71 -22.32 18.33
CA PRO A 73 -46.81 -23.15 18.82
C PRO A 73 -46.73 -23.39 20.35
N ARG A 74 -47.85 -23.13 21.03
CA ARG A 74 -48.27 -23.65 22.34
C ARG A 74 -49.40 -24.68 22.12
N PRO A 75 -49.93 -25.40 23.14
CA PRO A 75 -49.49 -25.60 24.53
C PRO A 75 -49.41 -27.10 24.94
N THR A 76 -49.07 -27.37 26.20
CA THR A 76 -49.79 -28.36 27.02
C THR A 76 -49.71 -27.98 28.50
N ASP A 77 -50.79 -28.24 29.26
CA ASP A 77 -50.98 -27.85 30.66
C ASP A 77 -50.79 -29.02 31.65
N VAL A 78 -50.63 -28.69 32.95
CA VAL A 78 -50.91 -29.45 34.21
C VAL A 78 -50.29 -28.62 35.36
N LEU A 79 -51.05 -27.98 36.28
CA LEU A 79 -51.70 -28.48 37.52
C LEU A 79 -50.69 -29.06 38.55
N ASP A 80 -50.72 -28.88 39.89
CA ASP A 80 -51.25 -27.93 40.92
C ASP A 80 -50.29 -28.06 42.16
N ASP A 81 -50.40 -27.52 43.39
CA ASP A 81 -51.36 -26.70 44.16
C ASP A 81 -50.63 -26.01 45.38
N ALA A 82 -51.32 -25.14 46.13
CA ALA A 82 -51.07 -24.63 47.51
C ALA A 82 -49.81 -23.75 47.81
N VAL A 83 -49.78 -22.69 48.66
CA VAL A 83 -50.65 -22.08 49.72
C VAL A 83 -50.26 -22.43 51.19
N ASP A 84 -50.26 -21.40 52.05
CA ASP A 84 -50.15 -21.33 53.54
C ASP A 84 -48.83 -21.76 54.24
N ASP A 85 -48.43 -21.22 55.41
CA ASP A 85 -48.65 -19.92 56.10
C ASP A 85 -47.68 -19.80 57.33
N VAL A 86 -47.65 -18.66 58.08
CA VAL A 86 -47.38 -18.55 59.56
C VAL A 86 -45.98 -19.01 60.13
N GLU A 87 -45.32 -18.43 61.16
CA GLU A 87 -45.49 -17.20 61.98
C GLU A 87 -44.16 -16.69 62.63
N THR A 88 -44.29 -15.52 63.26
CA THR A 88 -43.39 -14.61 64.00
C THR A 88 -42.52 -15.11 65.17
N SER A 89 -41.41 -14.38 65.46
CA SER A 89 -40.96 -13.91 66.81
C SER A 89 -39.80 -12.90 66.64
N SER A 90 -39.93 -11.60 66.99
CA SER A 90 -39.75 -10.95 68.33
C SER A 90 -38.27 -10.87 68.80
N ASP A 91 -37.72 -9.74 69.27
CA ASP A 91 -38.30 -8.40 69.51
C ASP A 91 -37.24 -7.29 69.70
N GLU A 92 -37.70 -6.04 69.91
CA GLU A 92 -36.96 -4.83 70.37
C GLU A 92 -35.94 -4.15 69.40
N GLN A 93 -35.82 -2.80 69.32
CA GLN A 93 -36.73 -1.71 69.71
C GLN A 93 -36.44 -0.35 68.96
N TYR A 94 -36.73 0.80 69.58
CA TYR A 94 -36.78 2.19 69.06
C TYR A 94 -35.51 3.04 69.33
N PRO A 95 -35.26 4.22 68.67
CA PRO A 95 -36.22 5.29 68.36
C PRO A 95 -36.26 5.86 66.92
N ALA A 96 -37.26 6.71 66.66
CA ALA A 96 -37.55 7.31 65.36
C ALA A 96 -36.83 8.66 65.12
N PRO A 97 -36.48 9.01 63.87
CA PRO A 97 -35.86 10.29 63.51
C PRO A 97 -36.86 11.46 63.43
N ALA A 98 -36.34 12.68 63.47
CA ALA A 98 -37.13 13.92 63.37
C ALA A 98 -37.66 14.19 61.95
N ALA A 99 -38.73 14.98 61.84
CA ALA A 99 -39.33 15.36 60.56
C ALA A 99 -38.63 16.55 59.92
N GLU A 100 -38.38 16.46 58.61
CA GLU A 100 -37.87 17.55 57.77
C GLU A 100 -38.97 18.58 57.43
N PRO A 101 -38.63 19.87 57.23
CA PRO A 101 -39.61 20.91 56.91
C PRO A 101 -40.14 20.78 55.47
N LEU A 102 -41.44 21.03 55.27
CA LEU A 102 -42.02 21.11 53.92
C LEU A 102 -41.48 22.34 53.17
N CYS A 103 -40.76 22.09 52.07
CA CYS A 103 -40.39 23.13 51.12
C CYS A 103 -41.54 23.35 50.11
N LEU A 104 -42.01 24.59 49.99
CA LEU A 104 -43.12 24.96 49.10
C LEU A 104 -42.59 25.55 47.77
N PRO A 105 -43.09 25.12 46.59
CA PRO A 105 -42.74 25.73 45.29
C PRO A 105 -43.08 27.22 45.20
N HIS A 106 -42.45 27.95 44.27
CA HIS A 106 -42.77 29.37 44.08
C HIS A 106 -44.15 29.58 43.42
N PRO A 107 -44.92 30.64 43.74
CA PRO A 107 -46.22 30.88 43.10
C PRO A 107 -46.17 30.97 41.56
N HIS A 108 -45.11 31.55 40.98
CA HIS A 108 -44.93 31.59 39.53
C HIS A 108 -44.56 30.24 38.87
N THR A 109 -44.35 29.16 39.65
CA THR A 109 -44.06 27.83 39.09
C THR A 109 -45.24 27.32 38.25
N ALA A 110 -44.95 26.87 37.03
CA ALA A 110 -45.96 26.29 36.13
C ALA A 110 -46.54 25.00 36.73
N ILE A 111 -47.85 24.80 36.62
CA ILE A 111 -48.56 23.78 37.42
C ILE A 111 -48.11 22.35 37.14
N ARG A 112 -47.76 22.03 35.89
CA ARG A 112 -47.20 20.72 35.52
C ARG A 112 -45.91 20.37 36.28
N ASP A 113 -45.20 21.39 36.75
CA ASP A 113 -43.90 21.33 37.42
C ASP A 113 -44.04 21.61 38.94
N ALA A 114 -45.28 21.84 39.44
CA ALA A 114 -45.58 22.09 40.84
C ALA A 114 -46.01 20.79 41.55
N HIS A 115 -45.19 20.32 42.49
CA HIS A 115 -45.50 19.15 43.33
C HIS A 115 -45.50 19.57 44.80
N LEU A 116 -46.64 19.37 45.45
CA LEU A 116 -46.94 19.80 46.83
C LEU A 116 -47.31 18.61 47.73
N GLY A 117 -47.44 17.41 47.15
CA GLY A 117 -47.71 16.17 47.86
C GLY A 117 -49.16 15.72 47.75
N LYS A 118 -49.36 14.41 48.00
CA LYS A 118 -50.47 13.54 47.57
C LYS A 118 -51.92 14.07 47.65
N ARG A 119 -52.21 15.09 48.47
CA ARG A 119 -53.55 15.74 48.54
C ARG A 119 -53.61 17.04 47.74
N PHE A 120 -52.60 17.90 47.85
CA PHE A 120 -52.51 19.14 47.07
C PHE A 120 -52.30 18.85 45.58
N ASP A 121 -51.53 17.82 45.21
CA ASP A 121 -51.40 17.37 43.82
C ASP A 121 -52.76 16.93 43.23
N LYS A 122 -53.60 16.28 44.05
CA LYS A 122 -54.97 15.87 43.66
C LYS A 122 -55.92 17.06 43.55
N LEU A 123 -55.80 18.04 44.45
CA LEU A 123 -56.53 19.30 44.37
C LEU A 123 -56.21 20.03 43.06
N ILE A 124 -54.92 20.19 42.74
CA ILE A 124 -54.42 20.82 41.52
C ILE A 124 -55.00 20.12 40.27
N LEU A 125 -54.83 18.80 40.17
CA LEU A 125 -55.38 18.01 39.06
C LEU A 125 -56.92 18.06 38.98
N ARG A 126 -57.61 18.24 40.10
CA ARG A 126 -59.07 18.41 40.13
C ARG A 126 -59.48 19.79 39.62
N LEU A 127 -58.83 20.85 40.08
CA LEU A 127 -59.12 22.23 39.67
C LEU A 127 -58.83 22.44 38.18
N GLN A 128 -57.70 21.97 37.66
CA GLN A 128 -57.40 22.03 36.22
C GLN A 128 -58.49 21.34 35.37
N ARG A 129 -58.91 20.12 35.77
CA ARG A 129 -59.95 19.36 35.04
C ARG A 129 -61.32 20.02 35.11
N SER A 130 -61.71 20.57 36.26
CA SER A 130 -62.99 21.25 36.41
C SER A 130 -63.00 22.62 35.71
N ALA A 131 -61.88 23.35 35.69
CA ALA A 131 -61.76 24.62 34.95
C ALA A 131 -61.81 24.39 33.43
N ALA A 132 -61.12 23.37 32.91
CA ALA A 132 -61.21 22.97 31.51
C ALA A 132 -62.62 22.50 31.06
N GLN A 133 -63.54 22.26 32.01
CA GLN A 133 -64.94 21.90 31.75
C GLN A 133 -65.92 23.06 31.99
N ALA A 134 -65.48 24.16 32.62
CA ALA A 134 -66.29 25.35 32.90
C ALA A 134 -66.15 26.36 31.75
N ALA A 135 -67.04 26.26 30.76
CA ALA A 135 -66.95 27.06 29.54
C ALA A 135 -67.16 28.58 29.78
N GLY A 136 -66.06 29.34 29.79
CA GLY A 136 -66.03 30.80 29.54
C GLY A 136 -65.79 31.71 30.75
N ASP A 137 -66.13 31.28 31.97
CA ASP A 137 -66.22 32.16 33.16
C ASP A 137 -64.97 32.15 34.07
N LEU A 138 -63.90 31.45 33.68
CA LEU A 138 -62.67 31.28 34.47
C LEU A 138 -61.43 31.34 33.57
N ALA A 139 -60.37 31.99 34.07
CA ALA A 139 -59.08 32.09 33.38
C ALA A 139 -58.38 30.71 33.28
N PRO A 140 -57.56 30.48 32.23
CA PRO A 140 -56.75 29.27 32.14
C PRO A 140 -55.77 29.20 33.32
N ILE A 141 -55.70 28.03 33.95
CA ILE A 141 -54.86 27.82 35.14
C ILE A 141 -53.51 27.25 34.70
N GLU A 142 -52.49 28.10 34.59
CA GLU A 142 -51.17 27.76 34.04
C GLU A 142 -50.09 27.66 35.13
N ARG A 143 -50.20 28.48 36.18
CA ARG A 143 -49.22 28.62 37.28
C ARG A 143 -49.87 28.48 38.65
N LEU A 144 -49.07 28.13 39.66
CA LEU A 144 -49.57 27.88 41.01
C LEU A 144 -50.25 29.13 41.62
N GLU A 145 -49.80 30.33 41.26
CA GLU A 145 -50.43 31.61 41.59
C GLU A 145 -51.87 31.71 41.12
N ASP A 146 -52.23 31.15 39.97
CA ASP A 146 -53.60 31.16 39.44
C ASP A 146 -54.56 30.37 40.35
N ILE A 147 -54.06 29.29 40.97
CA ILE A 147 -54.80 28.49 41.95
C ILE A 147 -54.88 29.24 43.29
N LEU A 148 -53.77 29.80 43.76
CA LEU A 148 -53.73 30.54 45.03
C LEU A 148 -54.62 31.81 44.97
N ASN A 149 -54.75 32.44 43.80
CA ASN A 149 -55.54 33.66 43.60
C ASN A 149 -57.02 33.42 43.27
N LEU A 150 -57.51 32.18 43.20
CA LEU A 150 -58.94 31.89 43.05
C LEU A 150 -59.78 32.57 44.16
N SER A 151 -61.01 32.95 43.79
CA SER A 151 -62.04 33.37 44.73
C SER A 151 -62.90 32.19 45.18
N GLU A 152 -63.49 32.31 46.37
CA GLU A 152 -64.42 31.31 46.91
C GLU A 152 -65.65 31.12 46.02
N GLU A 153 -66.20 32.18 45.44
CA GLU A 153 -67.30 32.10 44.46
C GLU A 153 -66.92 31.28 43.21
N SER A 154 -65.69 31.42 42.70
CA SER A 154 -65.23 30.63 41.56
C SER A 154 -65.08 29.14 41.93
N LEU A 155 -64.60 28.83 43.15
CA LEU A 155 -64.54 27.45 43.68
C LEU A 155 -65.92 26.85 43.99
N LEU A 156 -66.93 27.69 44.24
CA LEU A 156 -68.33 27.30 44.35
C LEU A 156 -68.95 26.94 42.98
N LYS A 157 -68.59 27.67 41.91
CA LYS A 157 -69.07 27.44 40.54
C LYS A 157 -68.44 26.22 39.86
N LEU A 158 -67.25 25.78 40.28
CA LEU A 158 -66.53 24.66 39.65
C LEU A 158 -67.20 23.29 39.90
N GLY A 159 -67.69 22.68 38.80
CA GLY A 159 -68.35 21.38 38.81
C GLY A 159 -67.50 20.27 39.45
N GLY A 160 -68.04 19.67 40.51
CA GLY A 160 -67.42 18.53 41.18
C GLY A 160 -66.28 18.84 42.16
N VAL A 161 -66.08 20.11 42.53
CA VAL A 161 -65.21 20.53 43.65
C VAL A 161 -66.01 20.45 44.96
N GLY A 162 -65.97 19.28 45.60
CA GLY A 162 -66.62 19.01 46.88
C GLY A 162 -65.92 19.68 48.07
N LYS A 163 -66.56 19.66 49.25
CA LYS A 163 -66.10 20.39 50.45
C LYS A 163 -64.63 20.15 50.79
N THR A 164 -64.18 18.89 50.83
CA THR A 164 -62.80 18.52 51.16
C THR A 164 -61.75 19.19 50.26
N TYR A 165 -62.04 19.39 48.97
CA TYR A 165 -61.14 20.10 48.06
C TYR A 165 -61.09 21.61 48.33
N ARG A 166 -62.14 22.19 48.90
CA ARG A 166 -62.14 23.59 49.35
C ARG A 166 -61.38 23.72 50.67
N ASP A 167 -61.59 22.77 51.58
CA ASP A 167 -60.84 22.68 52.84
C ASP A 167 -59.31 22.54 52.57
N ASP A 168 -58.90 21.63 51.67
CA ASP A 168 -57.51 21.50 51.19
C ASP A 168 -57.00 22.78 50.50
N TRP A 169 -57.86 23.52 49.78
CA TRP A 169 -57.47 24.78 49.12
C TRP A 169 -57.26 25.92 50.11
N TYR A 170 -58.11 26.03 51.14
CA TYR A 170 -57.88 26.99 52.23
C TYR A 170 -56.59 26.69 52.97
N GLU A 171 -56.28 25.42 53.24
CA GLU A 171 -55.04 25.04 53.90
C GLU A 171 -53.82 25.35 53.02
N LEU A 172 -53.88 25.04 51.71
CA LEU A 172 -52.84 25.42 50.75
C LEU A 172 -52.64 26.95 50.69
N LYS A 173 -53.73 27.73 50.62
CA LYS A 173 -53.67 29.19 50.60
C LYS A 173 -53.13 29.77 51.91
N ALA A 174 -53.50 29.18 53.06
CA ALA A 174 -52.98 29.56 54.36
C ALA A 174 -51.48 29.26 54.50
N LEU A 175 -50.99 28.12 53.97
CA LEU A 175 -49.55 27.80 53.96
C LEU A 175 -48.72 28.85 53.21
N TYR A 176 -49.24 29.38 52.09
CA TYR A 176 -48.56 30.44 51.33
C TYR A 176 -48.72 31.84 51.95
N MET A 177 -49.84 32.15 52.60
CA MET A 177 -50.07 33.46 53.23
C MET A 177 -49.40 33.60 54.61
N ASN A 178 -49.27 32.51 55.35
CA ASN A 178 -48.62 32.49 56.67
C ASN A 178 -47.09 32.37 56.59
N ALA A 179 -46.52 32.27 55.38
CA ALA A 179 -45.07 32.30 55.13
C ALA A 179 -44.49 33.73 55.25
N SER A 180 -44.75 34.39 56.38
CA SER A 180 -44.19 35.70 56.72
C SER A 180 -42.93 35.56 57.60
N GLU A 181 -41.95 36.43 57.38
CA GLU A 181 -40.68 36.54 58.13
C GLU A 181 -39.79 35.27 58.11
N GLY A 182 -39.05 35.07 57.01
CA GLY A 182 -38.01 34.04 56.97
C GLY A 182 -37.04 34.11 55.78
N VAL A 183 -37.54 34.33 54.56
CA VAL A 183 -36.72 34.36 53.33
C VAL A 183 -37.16 35.52 52.43
N LEU A 184 -36.23 36.42 52.10
CA LEU A 184 -36.36 37.34 50.97
C LEU A 184 -35.66 36.72 49.74
N PRO A 185 -36.19 36.92 48.52
CA PRO A 185 -35.67 36.27 47.33
C PRO A 185 -34.37 36.91 46.83
N MET A 186 -33.46 36.08 46.31
CA MET A 186 -32.43 36.52 45.36
C MET A 186 -32.77 36.07 43.94
N GLN A 187 -32.23 36.79 42.96
CA GLN A 187 -32.57 36.68 41.53
C GLN A 187 -31.87 35.49 40.84
N PRO A 188 -32.37 35.04 39.67
CA PRO A 188 -31.96 33.76 39.09
C PRO A 188 -30.63 33.84 38.33
N GLU A 189 -29.53 33.48 39.00
CA GLU A 189 -28.24 33.22 38.36
C GLU A 189 -27.67 31.83 38.76
N ALA A 190 -27.33 31.04 37.75
CA ALA A 190 -26.48 29.84 37.74
C ALA A 190 -26.49 28.89 38.97
N ALA A 191 -27.42 27.92 38.97
CA ALA A 191 -27.33 26.68 39.75
C ALA A 191 -28.25 25.58 39.14
N ASP A 192 -28.21 25.33 37.83
CA ASP A 192 -27.17 24.51 37.20
C ASP A 192 -25.97 24.13 38.11
N MET A 193 -26.25 23.30 39.13
CA MET A 193 -25.22 22.38 39.63
C MET A 193 -24.94 21.41 38.48
N SER A 194 -23.86 21.69 37.75
CA SER A 194 -23.39 20.93 36.60
C SER A 194 -23.44 19.41 36.88
N PRO A 195 -23.62 18.55 35.85
CA PRO A 195 -23.19 17.17 35.99
C PRO A 195 -21.75 17.20 36.49
N THR A 196 -21.44 16.46 37.56
CA THR A 196 -20.06 16.29 38.02
C THR A 196 -19.29 15.64 36.88
N HIS A 197 -18.57 16.48 36.13
CA HIS A 197 -17.92 16.10 34.89
C HIS A 197 -16.62 15.39 35.25
N PHE A 198 -16.76 14.16 35.74
CA PHE A 198 -15.63 13.26 35.90
C PHE A 198 -15.00 13.07 34.52
N ASP A 199 -13.71 13.32 34.40
CA ASP A 199 -12.96 13.07 33.16
C ASP A 199 -12.77 11.56 32.99
N VAL A 200 -13.84 10.90 32.55
CA VAL A 200 -13.83 9.51 32.10
C VAL A 200 -13.11 9.49 30.76
N HIS A 201 -11.82 9.20 30.80
CA HIS A 201 -10.99 9.02 29.61
C HIS A 201 -11.38 7.77 28.83
N ASP A 202 -11.13 7.76 27.51
CA ASP A 202 -11.49 6.64 26.62
C ASP A 202 -10.74 5.32 26.92
N ASP A 203 -9.67 5.36 27.72
CA ASP A 203 -8.97 4.17 28.22
C ASP A 203 -9.67 3.50 29.41
N MET A 204 -10.54 4.21 30.14
CA MET A 204 -11.23 3.72 31.33
C MET A 204 -12.37 2.75 31.00
N LEU A 205 -12.20 1.48 31.39
CA LEU A 205 -13.20 0.42 31.33
C LEU A 205 -13.70 0.02 32.73
N LEU A 206 -14.93 -0.50 32.77
CA LEU A 206 -15.52 -1.11 33.95
C LEU A 206 -14.88 -2.48 34.20
N ASN A 207 -14.16 -2.64 35.31
CA ASN A 207 -13.57 -3.91 35.73
C ASN A 207 -14.68 -4.84 36.26
N LEU A 208 -15.27 -5.64 35.36
CA LEU A 208 -16.38 -6.56 35.66
C LEU A 208 -16.08 -7.58 36.77
N MET A 209 -14.80 -7.74 37.16
CA MET A 209 -14.38 -8.64 38.23
C MET A 209 -14.64 -8.10 39.63
N GLN A 210 -14.67 -6.77 39.80
CA GLN A 210 -14.99 -6.12 41.08
C GLN A 210 -16.50 -5.98 41.31
N LEU A 211 -17.32 -6.61 40.46
CA LEU A 211 -18.77 -6.65 40.59
C LEU A 211 -19.25 -7.98 41.19
N ASP A 212 -20.19 -7.90 42.13
CA ASP A 212 -20.85 -9.08 42.69
C ASP A 212 -21.78 -9.78 41.67
N THR A 213 -22.24 -10.98 42.01
CA THR A 213 -23.05 -11.83 41.12
C THR A 213 -24.44 -11.25 40.82
N SER A 214 -24.92 -10.29 41.61
CA SER A 214 -26.15 -9.53 41.37
C SER A 214 -25.88 -8.20 40.64
N GLU A 215 -24.77 -7.51 40.91
CA GLU A 215 -24.32 -6.32 40.18
C GLU A 215 -24.03 -6.66 38.71
N ARG A 216 -23.26 -7.74 38.43
CA ARG A 216 -23.02 -8.24 37.07
C ARG A 216 -24.33 -8.56 36.34
N LYS A 217 -25.32 -9.15 37.03
CA LYS A 217 -26.65 -9.43 36.47
C LYS A 217 -27.47 -8.16 36.21
N ALA A 218 -27.23 -7.07 36.94
CA ALA A 218 -27.85 -5.77 36.71
C ALA A 218 -27.19 -5.03 35.52
N VAL A 219 -25.85 -4.99 35.44
CA VAL A 219 -25.11 -4.38 34.33
C VAL A 219 -25.38 -5.12 33.02
N ALA A 220 -25.32 -6.45 32.99
CA ALA A 220 -25.66 -7.24 31.81
C ALA A 220 -27.15 -7.18 31.41
N LYS A 221 -28.03 -6.62 32.28
CA LYS A 221 -29.43 -6.31 31.97
C LYS A 221 -29.58 -4.90 31.40
N LEU A 222 -28.76 -3.94 31.88
CA LEU A 222 -28.61 -2.62 31.27
C LEU A 222 -28.19 -2.78 29.81
N GLU A 223 -27.13 -3.54 29.56
CA GLU A 223 -26.57 -3.80 28.23
C GLU A 223 -27.60 -4.34 27.23
N ARG A 224 -28.39 -5.35 27.62
CA ARG A 224 -29.49 -5.88 26.79
C ARG A 224 -30.64 -4.90 26.55
N SER A 225 -30.72 -3.80 27.31
CA SER A 225 -31.80 -2.82 27.23
C SER A 225 -31.43 -1.56 26.44
N ILE A 226 -30.14 -1.20 26.36
CA ILE A 226 -29.66 0.03 25.70
C ILE A 226 -28.44 -0.15 24.78
N GLY A 227 -27.91 -1.36 24.62
CA GLY A 227 -26.67 -1.62 23.91
C GLY A 227 -25.43 -1.41 24.79
N THR A 228 -24.30 -1.07 24.19
CA THR A 228 -22.98 -1.02 24.85
C THR A 228 -22.96 -0.15 26.10
N VAL A 229 -22.54 -0.72 27.23
CA VAL A 229 -22.44 -0.02 28.52
C VAL A 229 -21.00 0.43 28.76
N SER A 230 -20.76 1.74 28.76
CA SER A 230 -19.52 2.34 29.27
C SER A 230 -19.71 2.82 30.72
N ILE A 231 -18.61 3.22 31.37
CA ILE A 231 -18.67 3.94 32.66
C ILE A 231 -19.59 5.16 32.54
N GLN A 232 -19.47 5.93 31.44
CA GLN A 232 -20.31 7.11 31.20
C GLN A 232 -21.80 6.74 31.00
N THR A 233 -22.12 5.58 30.45
CA THR A 233 -23.50 5.05 30.40
C THR A 233 -24.06 4.80 31.81
N ILE A 234 -23.25 4.27 32.74
CA ILE A 234 -23.68 4.01 34.13
C ILE A 234 -23.76 5.31 34.94
N LEU A 235 -22.80 6.23 34.80
CA LEU A 235 -22.81 7.54 35.46
C LEU A 235 -24.03 8.38 35.08
N ASN A 236 -24.52 8.26 33.84
CA ASN A 236 -25.71 8.96 33.37
C ASN A 236 -27.05 8.28 33.71
N PHE A 237 -27.06 7.04 34.22
CA PHE A 237 -28.29 6.30 34.55
C PHE A 237 -29.08 6.97 35.68
N ARG A 238 -30.31 7.43 35.40
CA ARG A 238 -31.22 8.09 36.34
C ARG A 238 -32.42 7.20 36.65
N SER A 239 -32.96 7.35 37.87
CA SER A 239 -34.20 6.69 38.32
C SER A 239 -35.45 7.07 37.50
N LEU A 240 -35.34 8.06 36.60
CA LEU A 240 -36.41 8.58 35.74
C LEU A 240 -36.31 8.13 34.28
N ASP A 241 -35.30 7.32 33.88
CA ASP A 241 -35.13 6.81 32.50
C ASP A 241 -36.11 5.68 32.13
N GLN A 242 -37.32 5.75 32.70
CA GLN A 242 -38.37 4.73 32.74
C GLN A 242 -39.04 4.48 31.37
N ALA A 243 -38.62 5.19 30.31
CA ALA A 243 -39.08 4.93 28.96
C ALA A 243 -38.56 3.59 28.44
N ALA A 244 -37.26 3.31 28.58
CA ALA A 244 -36.60 2.07 28.16
C ALA A 244 -36.60 0.98 29.25
N VAL A 245 -36.53 1.39 30.52
CA VAL A 245 -36.29 0.52 31.69
C VAL A 245 -37.60 -0.11 32.25
N LYS A 246 -38.72 0.09 31.56
CA LYS A 246 -40.12 -0.12 32.02
C LYS A 246 -40.50 -1.52 32.51
N THR A 247 -39.69 -2.54 32.22
CA THR A 247 -39.91 -3.96 32.60
C THR A 247 -39.00 -4.43 33.74
N TRP A 248 -38.26 -3.53 34.39
CA TRP A 248 -37.33 -3.88 35.46
C TRP A 248 -37.98 -3.77 36.84
N GLY A 249 -37.83 -4.82 37.66
CA GLY A 249 -38.12 -4.74 39.09
C GLY A 249 -37.06 -3.92 39.84
N ASN A 250 -37.50 -3.21 40.88
CA ASN A 250 -36.70 -2.23 41.64
C ASN A 250 -35.28 -2.71 42.00
N ARG A 251 -35.11 -3.97 42.40
CA ARG A 251 -33.81 -4.55 42.77
C ARG A 251 -32.74 -4.43 41.67
N SER A 252 -33.11 -4.54 40.39
CA SER A 252 -32.17 -4.30 39.27
C SER A 252 -31.76 -2.83 39.15
N VAL A 253 -32.70 -1.90 39.39
CA VAL A 253 -32.46 -0.45 39.32
C VAL A 253 -31.57 -0.01 40.49
N THR A 254 -31.86 -0.48 41.71
CA THR A 254 -31.02 -0.25 42.89
C THR A 254 -29.58 -0.72 42.67
N GLN A 255 -29.39 -1.89 42.06
CA GLN A 255 -28.05 -2.45 41.83
C GLN A 255 -27.24 -1.67 40.78
N VAL A 256 -27.85 -1.19 39.68
CA VAL A 256 -27.15 -0.27 38.77
C VAL A 256 -26.79 1.04 39.47
N LEU A 257 -27.66 1.55 40.36
CA LEU A 257 -27.37 2.74 41.16
C LEU A 257 -26.26 2.52 42.22
N GLN A 258 -26.10 1.30 42.74
CA GLN A 258 -24.99 0.93 43.62
C GLN A 258 -23.66 0.90 42.87
N VAL A 259 -23.60 0.26 41.69
CA VAL A 259 -22.41 0.32 40.81
C VAL A 259 -22.07 1.75 40.40
N ARG A 260 -23.10 2.56 40.09
CA ARG A 260 -22.95 3.99 39.78
C ARG A 260 -22.31 4.77 40.94
N GLN A 261 -22.71 4.51 42.18
CA GLN A 261 -22.10 5.18 43.35
C GLN A 261 -20.65 4.74 43.53
N ARG A 262 -20.34 3.45 43.43
CA ARG A 262 -18.96 2.94 43.54
C ARG A 262 -18.03 3.53 42.48
N LEU A 263 -18.52 3.71 41.24
CA LEU A 263 -17.79 4.40 40.17
C LEU A 263 -17.54 5.88 40.50
N ILE A 264 -18.52 6.58 41.08
CA ILE A 264 -18.36 7.97 41.54
C ILE A 264 -17.29 8.05 42.63
N ASP A 265 -17.32 7.16 43.61
CA ASP A 265 -16.38 7.13 44.74
C ASP A 265 -14.95 6.83 44.26
N GLU A 266 -14.77 5.93 43.29
CA GLU A 266 -13.45 5.64 42.71
C GLU A 266 -12.95 6.75 41.77
N LEU A 267 -13.81 7.36 40.95
CA LEU A 267 -13.42 8.52 40.13
C LEU A 267 -12.98 9.71 40.99
N GLN A 268 -13.59 9.90 42.17
CA GLN A 268 -13.11 10.86 43.16
C GLN A 268 -11.75 10.46 43.75
N ARG A 269 -11.50 9.17 44.03
CA ARG A 269 -10.17 8.71 44.50
C ARG A 269 -9.08 8.90 43.44
N ILE A 270 -9.39 8.62 42.16
CA ILE A 270 -8.48 8.83 41.03
C ILE A 270 -8.17 10.33 40.85
N ALA A 271 -9.20 11.18 40.81
CA ALA A 271 -9.03 12.63 40.68
C ALA A 271 -8.22 13.26 41.84
N ASN A 272 -8.31 12.68 43.05
CA ASN A 272 -7.52 13.08 44.21
C ASN A 272 -6.14 12.41 44.30
N GLY A 273 -5.74 11.60 43.31
CA GLY A 273 -4.45 10.89 43.30
C GLY A 273 -4.29 9.81 44.37
N THR A 274 -5.40 9.30 44.93
CA THR A 274 -5.42 8.28 46.01
C THR A 274 -5.78 6.87 45.52
N LEU A 275 -5.91 6.70 44.21
CA LEU A 275 -6.11 5.44 43.51
C LEU A 275 -5.52 5.56 42.10
N ASP A 276 -4.66 4.62 41.70
CA ASP A 276 -4.21 4.47 40.32
C ASP A 276 -4.85 3.23 39.70
N PHE A 277 -5.87 3.45 38.87
CA PHE A 277 -6.63 2.41 38.17
C PHE A 277 -5.79 1.65 37.11
N ARG A 278 -4.56 2.09 36.82
CA ARG A 278 -3.63 1.43 35.91
C ARG A 278 -2.75 0.39 36.61
N THR A 279 -2.67 0.43 37.95
CA THR A 279 -1.83 -0.48 38.75
C THR A 279 -2.60 -1.21 39.86
N ASP A 280 -3.68 -0.64 40.39
CA ASP A 280 -4.51 -1.27 41.42
C ASP A 280 -5.54 -2.25 40.81
N GLN A 281 -5.22 -3.55 40.87
CA GLN A 281 -6.11 -4.63 40.43
C GLN A 281 -7.45 -4.69 41.18
N THR A 282 -7.58 -4.03 42.34
CA THR A 282 -8.81 -3.95 43.13
C THR A 282 -9.77 -2.83 42.69
N SER A 283 -9.34 -1.95 41.78
CA SER A 283 -10.20 -0.90 41.23
C SER A 283 -11.34 -1.46 40.37
N LEU A 284 -12.53 -0.88 40.51
CA LEU A 284 -13.69 -1.05 39.64
C LEU A 284 -13.46 -0.44 38.24
N ILE A 285 -12.39 0.33 38.05
CA ILE A 285 -11.95 0.90 36.78
C ILE A 285 -10.63 0.23 36.36
N THR A 286 -10.43 0.02 35.06
CA THR A 286 -9.22 -0.62 34.50
C THR A 286 -8.94 -0.08 33.10
N THR A 287 -7.74 -0.27 32.55
CA THR A 287 -7.40 0.15 31.17
C THR A 287 -7.72 -0.92 30.13
N ARG A 288 -7.73 -0.54 28.84
CA ARG A 288 -7.60 -1.50 27.73
C ARG A 288 -6.17 -2.02 27.61
N SER A 289 -5.23 -1.09 27.44
CA SER A 289 -3.81 -1.43 27.27
C SER A 289 -3.20 -1.86 28.60
N HIS A 290 -2.54 -3.01 28.59
CA HIS A 290 -1.85 -3.63 29.73
C HIS A 290 -0.38 -3.90 29.34
N SER A 291 0.57 -3.15 29.91
CA SER A 291 2.00 -3.42 29.72
C SER A 291 2.48 -4.52 30.67
N PHE A 292 2.90 -5.66 30.14
CA PHE A 292 3.49 -6.76 30.91
C PHE A 292 5.02 -6.68 30.92
N GLU A 293 5.62 -6.79 32.11
CA GLU A 293 7.09 -6.81 32.26
C GLU A 293 7.73 -8.13 31.80
N SER A 294 6.94 -9.22 31.76
CA SER A 294 7.37 -10.54 31.31
C SER A 294 6.18 -11.40 30.81
N VAL A 295 6.48 -12.48 30.07
CA VAL A 295 5.49 -13.49 29.68
C VAL A 295 4.94 -14.26 30.90
N GLU A 296 5.73 -14.41 31.96
CA GLU A 296 5.32 -14.99 33.24
C GLU A 296 4.22 -14.14 33.90
N ALA A 297 4.39 -12.81 33.92
CA ALA A 297 3.36 -11.88 34.39
C ALA A 297 2.07 -11.93 33.54
N LEU A 298 2.19 -12.04 32.21
CA LEU A 298 1.04 -12.28 31.33
C LEU A 298 0.36 -13.64 31.62
N GLY A 299 1.14 -14.69 31.89
CA GLY A 299 0.65 -16.02 32.23
C GLY A 299 -0.19 -16.02 33.51
N HIS A 300 0.33 -15.42 34.59
CA HIS A 300 -0.42 -15.26 35.84
C HIS A 300 -1.66 -14.38 35.68
N PHE A 301 -1.60 -13.30 34.89
CA PHE A 301 -2.76 -12.44 34.61
C PHE A 301 -3.87 -13.22 33.88
N LEU A 302 -3.53 -13.95 32.82
CA LEU A 302 -4.48 -14.77 32.07
C LEU A 302 -5.10 -15.85 32.95
N LEU A 303 -4.31 -16.53 33.79
CA LEU A 303 -4.81 -17.56 34.71
C LEU A 303 -5.75 -16.98 35.77
N GLY A 304 -5.37 -15.88 36.43
CA GLY A 304 -6.22 -15.24 37.45
C GLY A 304 -7.53 -14.68 36.87
N ARG A 305 -7.52 -14.16 35.63
CA ARG A 305 -8.74 -13.76 34.90
C ARG A 305 -9.58 -14.99 34.54
N LEU A 306 -8.99 -16.10 34.08
CA LEU A 306 -9.68 -17.35 33.76
C LEU A 306 -10.38 -17.96 34.99
N ASP A 307 -9.68 -18.14 36.11
CA ASP A 307 -10.27 -18.71 37.33
C ASP A 307 -11.47 -17.88 37.81
N SER A 308 -11.32 -16.55 37.81
CA SER A 308 -12.35 -15.62 38.24
C SER A 308 -13.53 -15.52 37.25
N TYR A 309 -13.28 -15.74 35.95
CA TYR A 309 -14.30 -15.88 34.91
C TYR A 309 -15.12 -17.17 35.12
N LEU A 310 -14.43 -18.30 35.32
CA LEU A 310 -15.05 -19.62 35.52
C LEU A 310 -15.89 -19.66 36.80
N ALA A 311 -15.42 -19.05 37.88
CA ALA A 311 -16.19 -18.85 39.11
C ALA A 311 -17.45 -17.96 38.94
N GLY A 312 -17.58 -17.26 37.81
CA GLY A 312 -18.77 -16.48 37.44
C GLY A 312 -19.78 -17.24 36.57
N LEU A 313 -19.46 -18.45 36.10
CA LEU A 313 -20.34 -19.27 35.26
C LEU A 313 -21.28 -20.17 36.08
N ASP A 314 -22.33 -20.68 35.42
CA ASP A 314 -23.05 -21.85 35.92
C ASP A 314 -22.28 -23.14 35.62
N GLU A 315 -22.40 -24.14 36.50
CA GLU A 315 -21.69 -25.43 36.48
C GLU A 315 -21.68 -26.10 35.08
N THR A 316 -22.83 -26.10 34.40
CA THR A 316 -22.95 -26.60 33.02
C THR A 316 -22.01 -25.88 32.06
N ARG A 317 -21.89 -24.55 32.13
CA ARG A 317 -20.97 -23.78 31.29
C ARG A 317 -19.53 -23.89 31.72
N GLN A 318 -19.24 -24.02 33.01
CA GLN A 318 -17.89 -24.27 33.50
C GLN A 318 -17.37 -25.60 32.95
N LEU A 319 -18.15 -26.68 33.07
CA LEU A 319 -17.80 -27.98 32.51
C LEU A 319 -17.79 -27.97 30.97
N ILE A 320 -18.69 -27.24 30.31
CA ILE A 320 -18.60 -27.05 28.84
C ILE A 320 -17.32 -26.30 28.48
N PHE A 321 -16.87 -25.28 29.22
CA PHE A 321 -15.58 -24.65 28.97
C PHE A 321 -14.44 -25.64 29.17
N GLN A 322 -14.37 -26.31 30.33
CA GLN A 322 -13.29 -27.24 30.66
C GLN A 322 -13.19 -28.38 29.63
N HIS A 323 -14.31 -29.03 29.31
CA HIS A 323 -14.35 -30.06 28.26
C HIS A 323 -14.23 -29.54 26.84
N ARG A 324 -14.66 -28.30 26.55
CA ARG A 324 -14.34 -27.67 25.28
C ARG A 324 -12.97 -27.04 25.29
N TRP A 325 -12.14 -27.10 26.35
CA TRP A 325 -10.77 -26.57 26.33
C TRP A 325 -9.63 -27.47 26.81
N GLY A 326 -9.91 -28.66 27.33
CA GLY A 326 -8.83 -29.47 27.90
C GLY A 326 -8.22 -28.81 29.14
N PHE A 327 -8.98 -27.89 29.75
CA PHE A 327 -8.55 -27.05 30.85
C PHE A 327 -9.04 -27.68 32.14
N VAL A 328 -8.13 -28.21 32.95
CA VAL A 328 -8.34 -29.07 34.13
C VAL A 328 -8.97 -30.45 33.81
N ASP A 329 -9.68 -30.59 32.69
CA ASP A 329 -10.33 -31.81 32.19
C ASP A 329 -9.91 -32.08 30.70
N GLU A 330 -10.60 -32.95 29.96
CA GLU A 330 -10.25 -33.40 28.59
C GLU A 330 -10.94 -32.57 27.45
N ARG A 331 -10.24 -32.10 26.36
CA ARG A 331 -10.80 -31.25 25.24
C ARG A 331 -11.77 -32.01 24.28
N LEU A 332 -12.79 -32.67 24.82
CA LEU A 332 -13.89 -33.36 24.09
C LEU A 332 -14.44 -32.55 22.90
N THR A 333 -14.87 -33.25 21.85
CA THR A 333 -15.55 -32.62 20.70
C THR A 333 -16.95 -32.10 21.03
N LEU A 334 -17.46 -31.18 20.20
CA LEU A 334 -18.86 -30.72 20.23
C LEU A 334 -19.90 -31.85 20.28
N SER A 335 -19.59 -33.00 19.68
CA SER A 335 -20.49 -34.17 19.64
C SER A 335 -20.48 -34.94 20.96
N GLU A 336 -19.30 -35.18 21.54
CA GLU A 336 -19.13 -35.89 22.81
C GLU A 336 -19.64 -35.07 23.99
N VAL A 337 -19.37 -33.76 24.01
CA VAL A 337 -19.99 -32.83 24.97
C VAL A 337 -21.52 -32.81 24.81
N GLY A 338 -22.03 -32.84 23.57
CA GLY A 338 -23.46 -32.93 23.31
C GLY A 338 -24.09 -34.19 23.93
N ILE A 339 -23.44 -35.35 23.74
CA ILE A 339 -23.84 -36.62 24.35
C ILE A 339 -23.77 -36.54 25.89
N LYS A 340 -22.68 -36.01 26.45
CA LYS A 340 -22.44 -35.91 27.91
C LYS A 340 -23.48 -35.03 28.62
N PHE A 341 -23.99 -33.99 27.96
CA PHE A 341 -25.02 -33.09 28.49
C PHE A 341 -26.44 -33.35 27.95
N GLY A 342 -26.66 -34.40 27.15
CA GLY A 342 -27.98 -34.75 26.60
C GLY A 342 -28.57 -33.72 25.61
N VAL A 343 -27.73 -32.95 24.92
CA VAL A 343 -28.13 -31.86 24.01
C VAL A 343 -27.47 -32.00 22.63
N SER A 344 -27.99 -31.29 21.62
CA SER A 344 -27.43 -31.37 20.27
C SER A 344 -26.04 -30.74 20.16
N ARG A 345 -25.21 -31.27 19.25
CA ARG A 345 -23.90 -30.70 18.84
C ARG A 345 -23.97 -29.20 18.56
N GLU A 346 -25.05 -28.78 17.88
CA GLU A 346 -25.30 -27.36 17.54
C GLU A 346 -25.62 -26.53 18.80
N ARG A 347 -26.30 -27.11 19.80
CA ARG A 347 -26.54 -26.41 21.06
C ARG A 347 -25.26 -26.20 21.86
N ILE A 348 -24.33 -27.17 21.87
CA ILE A 348 -22.99 -26.97 22.45
C ILE A 348 -22.24 -25.88 21.68
N ARG A 349 -22.26 -25.88 20.34
CA ARG A 349 -21.59 -24.85 19.53
C ARG A 349 -22.08 -23.44 19.87
N GLN A 350 -23.38 -23.26 20.09
CA GLN A 350 -23.96 -21.98 20.54
C GLN A 350 -23.50 -21.59 21.95
N LEU A 351 -23.45 -22.55 22.89
CA LEU A 351 -22.98 -22.29 24.25
C LEU A 351 -21.48 -21.96 24.30
N GLU A 352 -20.64 -22.72 23.57
CA GLU A 352 -19.21 -22.43 23.39
C GLU A 352 -18.99 -21.05 22.77
N SER A 353 -19.79 -20.65 21.77
CA SER A 353 -19.71 -19.30 21.19
C SER A 353 -19.97 -18.21 22.23
N ILE A 354 -21.02 -18.36 23.05
CA ILE A 354 -21.37 -17.39 24.10
C ILE A 354 -20.30 -17.37 25.21
N ILE A 355 -19.76 -18.51 25.59
CA ILE A 355 -18.67 -18.62 26.58
C ILE A 355 -17.41 -17.90 26.05
N ASN A 356 -16.97 -18.21 24.83
CA ASN A 356 -15.78 -17.61 24.24
C ASN A 356 -15.92 -16.09 24.03
N GLU A 357 -17.10 -15.60 23.64
CA GLU A 357 -17.41 -14.17 23.54
C GLU A 357 -17.34 -13.48 24.92
N GLN A 358 -17.93 -14.10 25.95
CA GLN A 358 -17.89 -13.58 27.32
C GLN A 358 -16.48 -13.62 27.94
N LEU A 359 -15.65 -14.61 27.58
CA LEU A 359 -14.25 -14.69 28.01
C LEU A 359 -13.44 -13.51 27.44
N ASN A 360 -13.54 -13.23 26.14
CA ASN A 360 -12.81 -12.11 25.53
C ASN A 360 -13.16 -10.77 26.19
N ASN A 361 -14.45 -10.53 26.46
CA ASN A 361 -14.92 -9.36 27.20
C ASN A 361 -14.45 -9.32 28.68
N CYS A 362 -14.05 -10.46 29.26
CA CYS A 362 -13.58 -10.59 30.64
C CYS A 362 -12.05 -10.45 30.78
N LEU A 363 -11.29 -10.82 29.74
CA LEU A 363 -9.83 -10.66 29.68
C LEU A 363 -9.43 -9.17 29.57
N THR A 364 -10.21 -8.36 28.84
CA THR A 364 -10.00 -6.91 28.67
C THR A 364 -8.62 -6.50 28.11
N LEU A 365 -7.96 -7.39 27.38
CA LEU A 365 -6.64 -7.17 26.78
C LEU A 365 -6.74 -6.65 25.34
N ASP A 366 -5.77 -5.83 24.91
CA ASP A 366 -5.53 -5.64 23.48
C ASP A 366 -4.81 -6.87 22.89
N THR A 367 -5.03 -7.13 21.61
CA THR A 367 -4.24 -8.11 20.83
C THR A 367 -2.79 -7.64 20.69
N ASP A 368 -2.54 -6.33 20.74
CA ASP A 368 -1.21 -5.75 20.81
C ASP A 368 -0.51 -6.09 22.14
N ASP A 369 -1.16 -6.01 23.31
CA ASP A 369 -0.54 -6.28 24.61
C ASP A 369 0.02 -7.71 24.71
N ILE A 370 -0.81 -8.70 24.33
CA ILE A 370 -0.45 -10.12 24.32
C ILE A 370 0.73 -10.36 23.36
N TRP A 371 0.73 -9.69 22.20
CA TRP A 371 1.82 -9.80 21.23
C TRP A 371 3.11 -9.14 21.73
N GLN A 372 3.06 -7.92 22.26
CA GLN A 372 4.25 -7.18 22.68
C GLN A 372 5.04 -7.90 23.77
N ALA A 373 4.34 -8.61 24.68
CA ALA A 373 4.96 -9.44 25.71
C ALA A 373 5.55 -10.75 25.15
N ALA A 374 4.87 -11.43 24.23
CA ALA A 374 5.23 -12.77 23.75
C ALA A 374 6.10 -12.80 22.47
N GLN A 375 6.25 -11.69 21.75
CA GLN A 375 6.97 -11.62 20.48
C GLN A 375 8.43 -12.06 20.59
N GLY A 376 8.91 -12.79 19.58
CA GLY A 376 10.29 -13.28 19.51
C GLY A 376 10.59 -14.55 20.33
N LEU A 377 9.68 -14.97 21.22
CA LEU A 377 9.79 -16.23 21.96
C LEU A 377 9.14 -17.39 21.18
N ARG A 378 9.72 -18.58 21.32
CA ARG A 378 9.24 -19.82 20.68
C ARG A 378 8.19 -20.50 21.56
N HIS A 379 7.36 -21.36 20.96
CA HIS A 379 6.33 -22.14 21.66
C HIS A 379 6.86 -22.95 22.88
N ASP A 380 8.14 -23.32 22.91
CA ASP A 380 8.77 -24.02 24.05
C ASP A 380 9.15 -23.05 25.19
N GLU A 381 9.54 -21.83 24.84
CA GLU A 381 9.90 -20.77 25.78
C GLU A 381 8.65 -20.14 26.41
N LEU A 382 7.57 -19.99 25.62
CA LEU A 382 6.24 -19.61 26.12
C LEU A 382 5.66 -20.67 27.07
N ARG A 383 5.80 -21.97 26.74
CA ARG A 383 5.41 -23.08 27.64
C ARG A 383 6.15 -23.04 28.97
N LEU A 384 7.44 -22.69 28.96
CA LEU A 384 8.25 -22.63 30.16
C LEU A 384 7.94 -21.40 31.02
N GLN A 385 7.73 -20.23 30.41
CA GLN A 385 7.46 -18.98 31.13
C GLN A 385 6.00 -18.84 31.60
N MET A 386 5.05 -19.46 30.91
CA MET A 386 3.63 -19.51 31.32
C MET A 386 3.31 -20.83 32.03
N GLY A 387 4.26 -21.36 32.81
CA GLY A 387 4.25 -22.74 33.31
C GLY A 387 2.96 -23.14 34.02
N ASP A 388 2.48 -22.33 34.96
CA ASP A 388 1.25 -22.59 35.72
C ASP A 388 0.01 -22.66 34.80
N LEU A 389 -0.14 -21.69 33.90
CA LEU A 389 -1.24 -21.67 32.92
C LEU A 389 -1.15 -22.85 31.94
N CYS A 390 0.06 -23.24 31.53
CA CYS A 390 0.26 -24.41 30.66
C CYS A 390 -0.04 -25.73 31.40
N ALA A 391 0.24 -25.82 32.70
CA ALA A 391 -0.06 -26.99 33.52
C ALA A 391 -1.56 -27.21 33.73
N CYS A 392 -2.39 -26.18 33.54
CA CYS A 392 -3.84 -26.33 33.51
C CYS A 392 -4.37 -27.04 32.26
N PHE A 393 -3.58 -27.24 31.19
CA PHE A 393 -4.03 -27.91 29.97
C PHE A 393 -3.58 -29.37 29.91
N ASN A 394 -4.50 -30.28 29.56
CA ASN A 394 -4.23 -31.72 29.48
C ASN A 394 -3.36 -32.13 28.27
N ASP A 395 -3.26 -31.27 27.25
CA ASP A 395 -2.25 -31.35 26.18
C ASP A 395 -1.69 -29.95 25.91
N GLN A 396 -0.38 -29.89 25.66
CA GLN A 396 0.34 -28.67 25.29
C GLN A 396 -0.15 -28.08 23.95
N ALA A 397 -0.70 -28.89 23.05
CA ALA A 397 -1.34 -28.41 21.82
C ALA A 397 -2.54 -27.50 22.13
N TYR A 398 -3.37 -27.86 23.12
CA TYR A 398 -4.55 -27.07 23.50
C TYR A 398 -4.17 -25.77 24.21
N PHE A 399 -3.07 -25.74 24.95
CA PHE A 399 -2.49 -24.50 25.47
C PHE A 399 -2.10 -23.53 24.33
N HIS A 400 -1.42 -24.01 23.28
CA HIS A 400 -1.08 -23.16 22.12
C HIS A 400 -2.30 -22.74 21.30
N GLU A 401 -3.31 -23.60 21.15
CA GLU A 401 -4.55 -23.28 20.46
C GLU A 401 -5.42 -22.31 21.29
N PHE A 402 -5.35 -22.36 22.63
CA PHE A 402 -5.91 -21.35 23.54
C PHE A 402 -5.17 -20.00 23.44
N LEU A 403 -3.83 -19.98 23.46
CA LEU A 403 -3.04 -18.77 23.19
C LEU A 403 -3.36 -18.19 21.80
N THR A 404 -3.55 -19.05 20.80
CA THR A 404 -3.99 -18.67 19.44
C THR A 404 -5.38 -18.04 19.46
N PHE A 405 -6.28 -18.50 20.34
CA PHE A 405 -7.61 -17.91 20.51
C PHE A 405 -7.55 -16.52 21.16
N VAL A 406 -6.91 -16.37 22.34
CA VAL A 406 -6.87 -15.08 23.06
C VAL A 406 -6.00 -14.02 22.36
N SER A 407 -4.98 -14.42 21.59
CA SER A 407 -4.20 -13.53 20.73
C SER A 407 -4.83 -13.27 19.35
N HIS A 408 -6.11 -13.64 19.16
CA HIS A 408 -6.85 -13.53 17.89
C HIS A 408 -6.18 -14.16 16.65
N GLY A 409 -5.16 -15.01 16.85
CA GLY A 409 -4.36 -15.65 15.82
C GLY A 409 -2.91 -15.16 15.69
N ARG A 410 -2.47 -14.16 16.47
CA ARG A 410 -1.08 -13.65 16.38
C ARG A 410 -0.03 -14.62 16.92
N LEU A 411 -0.38 -15.43 17.93
CA LEU A 411 0.47 -16.52 18.46
C LEU A 411 0.12 -17.89 17.87
N ALA A 412 -0.38 -17.91 16.62
CA ALA A 412 -0.82 -19.14 15.96
C ALA A 412 0.29 -20.19 15.84
N SER A 413 -0.06 -21.46 16.09
CA SER A 413 0.83 -22.59 15.82
C SER A 413 1.28 -22.59 14.36
N LEU A 414 2.60 -22.69 14.16
CA LEU A 414 3.25 -22.78 12.84
C LEU A 414 2.72 -23.93 11.96
N SER A 415 2.02 -24.91 12.56
CA SER A 415 1.47 -26.09 11.87
C SER A 415 0.24 -25.85 11.00
N SER A 416 -0.42 -24.67 11.08
CA SER A 416 -1.63 -24.37 10.28
C SER A 416 -1.52 -23.13 9.38
N LEU A 417 -0.37 -22.45 9.35
CA LEU A 417 -0.14 -21.29 8.51
C LEU A 417 0.38 -21.70 7.13
N THR A 418 -0.34 -21.34 6.07
CA THR A 418 0.16 -21.42 4.68
C THR A 418 1.27 -20.39 4.49
N LEU A 419 2.51 -20.74 4.86
CA LEU A 419 3.66 -19.84 4.81
C LEU A 419 3.90 -19.36 3.36
N PRO A 420 3.75 -18.05 3.06
CA PRO A 420 3.94 -17.55 1.71
C PRO A 420 5.42 -17.62 1.29
N PRO A 421 5.72 -17.93 0.01
CA PRO A 421 7.07 -17.84 -0.52
C PRO A 421 7.70 -16.46 -0.31
N LEU A 422 8.97 -16.43 0.09
CA LEU A 422 9.72 -15.17 0.22
C LEU A 422 9.90 -14.53 -1.17
N GLY A 423 9.19 -13.44 -1.40
CA GLY A 423 9.13 -12.74 -2.69
C GLY A 423 7.77 -12.84 -3.41
N LEU A 424 6.75 -13.49 -2.83
CA LEU A 424 5.40 -13.64 -3.41
C LEU A 424 4.77 -12.33 -3.90
N LEU A 425 5.09 -11.20 -3.25
CA LEU A 425 4.56 -9.88 -3.59
C LEU A 425 5.49 -9.03 -4.48
N GLU A 426 6.65 -9.54 -4.94
CA GLU A 426 7.63 -8.72 -5.69
C GLU A 426 7.04 -8.18 -7.00
N ASP A 427 6.41 -9.03 -7.80
CA ASP A 427 5.76 -8.64 -9.06
C ASP A 427 4.53 -7.73 -8.81
N TYR A 428 3.85 -7.92 -7.68
CA TYR A 428 2.71 -7.10 -7.28
C TYR A 428 3.13 -5.67 -6.95
N PHE A 429 4.16 -5.47 -6.12
CA PHE A 429 4.70 -4.13 -5.87
C PHE A 429 5.31 -3.53 -7.15
N ALA A 430 6.02 -4.33 -7.96
CA ALA A 430 6.57 -3.87 -9.23
C ALA A 430 5.49 -3.29 -10.15
N LEU A 431 4.33 -3.94 -10.25
CA LEU A 431 3.20 -3.49 -11.05
C LEU A 431 2.39 -2.34 -10.43
N HIS A 432 2.19 -2.33 -9.10
CA HIS A 432 1.19 -1.47 -8.43
C HIS A 432 1.75 -0.28 -7.63
N GLY A 433 3.02 -0.26 -7.24
CA GLY A 433 3.66 0.87 -6.56
C GLY A 433 4.49 0.49 -5.33
N THR A 434 5.14 1.47 -4.71
CA THR A 434 6.01 1.25 -3.52
C THR A 434 5.29 1.30 -2.17
N ALA A 435 4.03 1.75 -2.14
CA ALA A 435 3.17 1.73 -0.97
C ALA A 435 1.75 1.38 -1.40
N ILE A 436 1.16 0.34 -0.79
CA ILE A 436 -0.16 -0.19 -1.16
C ILE A 436 -0.99 -0.38 0.11
N ALA A 437 -2.27 -0.02 0.07
CA ALA A 437 -3.17 -0.15 1.22
C ALA A 437 -3.25 -1.60 1.72
N GLN A 438 -3.20 -1.78 3.05
CA GLN A 438 -3.14 -3.10 3.68
C GLN A 438 -4.26 -4.04 3.25
N GLN A 439 -5.51 -3.56 3.14
CA GLN A 439 -6.64 -4.39 2.71
C GLN A 439 -6.47 -4.93 1.29
N THR A 440 -5.85 -4.16 0.38
CA THR A 440 -5.62 -4.57 -1.00
C THR A 440 -4.53 -5.65 -1.09
N VAL A 441 -3.48 -5.54 -0.27
CA VAL A 441 -2.43 -6.58 -0.17
C VAL A 441 -2.97 -7.85 0.49
N LEU A 442 -3.85 -7.73 1.49
CA LEU A 442 -4.54 -8.88 2.09
C LEU A 442 -5.42 -9.60 1.06
N GLN A 443 -6.19 -8.87 0.26
CA GLN A 443 -7.01 -9.44 -0.84
C GLN A 443 -6.15 -10.20 -1.87
N GLU A 444 -4.99 -9.66 -2.26
CA GLU A 444 -4.07 -10.36 -3.16
C GLU A 444 -3.45 -11.60 -2.49
N LEU A 445 -3.09 -11.53 -1.19
CA LEU A 445 -2.60 -12.70 -0.45
C LEU A 445 -3.66 -13.81 -0.34
N GLN A 446 -4.94 -13.48 -0.08
CA GLN A 446 -6.05 -14.45 -0.11
C GLN A 446 -6.14 -15.14 -1.48
N LYS A 447 -6.04 -14.36 -2.57
CA LYS A 447 -6.09 -14.83 -3.96
C LYS A 447 -4.88 -15.69 -4.35
N CYS A 448 -3.66 -15.29 -3.98
CA CYS A 448 -2.43 -16.02 -4.28
C CYS A 448 -2.27 -17.33 -3.48
N LEU A 449 -2.77 -17.36 -2.24
CA LEU A 449 -2.63 -18.50 -1.32
C LEU A 449 -3.88 -19.39 -1.24
N GLY A 450 -4.99 -18.97 -1.85
CA GLY A 450 -6.28 -19.68 -1.78
C GLY A 450 -6.85 -19.74 -0.36
N CYS A 451 -6.61 -18.72 0.47
CA CYS A 451 -6.86 -18.77 1.91
C CYS A 451 -7.89 -17.73 2.41
N ASP A 452 -8.39 -17.94 3.63
CA ASP A 452 -9.29 -16.99 4.29
C ASP A 452 -8.57 -15.72 4.79
N GLU A 453 -9.36 -14.74 5.24
CA GLU A 453 -8.85 -13.44 5.69
C GLU A 453 -7.91 -13.57 6.91
N LYS A 454 -8.15 -14.53 7.81
CA LYS A 454 -7.30 -14.74 8.99
C LYS A 454 -5.92 -15.28 8.59
N ASN A 455 -5.89 -16.23 7.65
CA ASN A 455 -4.66 -16.78 7.13
C ASN A 455 -3.89 -15.78 6.27
N ALA A 456 -4.56 -14.90 5.52
CA ALA A 456 -3.91 -13.81 4.78
C ALA A 456 -3.27 -12.76 5.72
N HIS A 457 -3.91 -12.42 6.85
CA HIS A 457 -3.28 -11.60 7.90
C HIS A 457 -2.03 -12.28 8.48
N GLY A 458 -2.10 -13.58 8.80
CA GLY A 458 -0.95 -14.36 9.26
C GLY A 458 0.19 -14.40 8.24
N ALA A 459 -0.13 -14.56 6.95
CA ALA A 459 0.83 -14.52 5.85
C ALA A 459 1.50 -13.14 5.71
N LEU A 460 0.74 -12.04 5.86
CA LEU A 460 1.30 -10.68 5.82
C LEU A 460 2.24 -10.41 7.00
N HIS A 461 1.86 -10.79 8.23
CA HIS A 461 2.72 -10.65 9.41
C HIS A 461 3.96 -11.56 9.34
N TYR A 462 3.86 -12.76 8.74
CA TYR A 462 5.04 -13.57 8.44
C TYR A 462 5.99 -12.86 7.46
N LEU A 463 5.49 -12.29 6.36
CA LEU A 463 6.32 -11.53 5.41
C LEU A 463 6.95 -10.28 6.06
N GLN A 464 6.27 -9.64 7.01
CA GLN A 464 6.81 -8.56 7.84
C GLN A 464 7.94 -9.06 8.75
N ALA A 465 7.72 -10.16 9.49
CA ALA A 465 8.72 -10.76 10.39
C ALA A 465 9.96 -11.28 9.64
N GLN A 466 9.80 -11.76 8.40
CA GLN A 466 10.89 -12.13 7.50
C GLN A 466 11.56 -10.93 6.80
N GLY A 467 11.18 -9.69 7.17
CA GLY A 467 11.76 -8.46 6.63
C GLY A 467 11.54 -8.27 5.13
N GLN A 468 10.48 -8.85 4.55
CA GLN A 468 10.15 -8.67 3.13
C GLN A 468 9.35 -7.37 2.91
N VAL A 469 8.52 -7.00 3.89
CA VAL A 469 7.67 -5.81 3.90
C VAL A 469 7.72 -5.09 5.26
N ALA A 470 7.38 -3.80 5.25
CA ALA A 470 7.06 -3.00 6.43
C ALA A 470 5.58 -2.61 6.40
N LEU A 471 4.96 -2.54 7.59
CA LEU A 471 3.61 -1.99 7.78
C LEU A 471 3.75 -0.62 8.46
N ALA A 472 3.15 0.42 7.86
CA ALA A 472 3.11 1.77 8.42
C ALA A 472 1.92 2.53 7.82
N ASP A 473 1.23 3.36 8.60
CA ASP A 473 0.17 4.26 8.11
C ASP A 473 -0.99 3.55 7.36
N GLY A 474 -1.27 2.28 7.71
CA GLY A 474 -2.23 1.43 6.98
C GLY A 474 -1.78 0.99 5.58
N GLN A 475 -0.50 1.22 5.24
CA GLN A 475 0.16 0.83 4.00
C GLN A 475 1.17 -0.30 4.24
N VAL A 476 1.31 -1.16 3.24
CA VAL A 476 2.41 -2.12 3.11
C VAL A 476 3.44 -1.51 2.14
N ARG A 477 4.71 -1.50 2.55
CA ARG A 477 5.85 -1.12 1.70
C ARG A 477 6.81 -2.29 1.59
N PRO A 478 7.38 -2.62 0.42
CA PRO A 478 8.38 -3.68 0.33
C PRO A 478 9.73 -3.17 0.83
N LEU A 479 10.57 -4.09 1.32
CA LEU A 479 11.94 -3.81 1.80
C LEU A 479 13.02 -4.52 0.96
N ARG A 480 12.64 -5.55 0.22
CA ARG A 480 13.57 -6.52 -0.38
C ARG A 480 13.25 -6.86 -1.84
N LEU A 481 12.80 -5.87 -2.61
CA LEU A 481 12.68 -6.03 -4.07
C LEU A 481 14.07 -6.24 -4.71
N LYS A 482 14.11 -7.05 -5.76
CA LYS A 482 15.19 -7.09 -6.75
C LYS A 482 15.22 -5.74 -7.53
N LYS A 483 16.31 -5.44 -8.25
CA LYS A 483 16.55 -4.08 -8.77
C LYS A 483 15.64 -3.66 -9.94
N HIS A 484 15.20 -4.58 -10.81
CA HIS A 484 14.22 -4.23 -11.87
C HIS A 484 12.84 -3.97 -11.27
N GLU A 485 12.49 -4.74 -10.27
CA GLU A 485 11.21 -4.77 -9.57
C GLU A 485 11.07 -3.52 -8.68
N ALA A 486 12.15 -3.10 -8.02
CA ALA A 486 12.23 -1.80 -7.34
C ALA A 486 12.13 -0.61 -8.31
N ALA A 487 12.80 -0.68 -9.47
CA ALA A 487 12.70 0.36 -10.50
C ALA A 487 11.29 0.44 -11.10
N ALA A 488 10.66 -0.72 -11.36
CA ALA A 488 9.28 -0.83 -11.81
C ALA A 488 8.29 -0.29 -10.76
N ALA A 489 8.42 -0.67 -9.49
CA ALA A 489 7.56 -0.19 -8.39
C ALA A 489 7.61 1.34 -8.20
N VAL A 490 8.76 1.97 -8.47
CA VAL A 490 8.85 3.44 -8.57
C VAL A 490 8.17 3.93 -9.84
N LEU A 491 8.53 3.38 -11.00
CA LEU A 491 8.01 3.84 -12.29
C LEU A 491 6.49 3.67 -12.46
N SER A 492 5.85 2.72 -11.77
CA SER A 492 4.40 2.51 -11.81
C SER A 492 3.61 3.63 -11.11
N GLU A 493 4.27 4.50 -10.34
CA GLU A 493 3.71 5.74 -9.79
C GLU A 493 3.88 6.94 -10.74
N HIS A 494 4.68 6.82 -11.81
CA HIS A 494 5.08 7.93 -12.69
C HIS A 494 4.64 7.71 -14.15
N THR A 495 3.46 8.21 -14.50
CA THR A 495 2.78 8.07 -15.82
C THR A 495 3.63 8.46 -17.04
N ASN A 496 4.56 9.41 -16.88
CA ASN A 496 5.46 9.88 -17.94
C ASN A 496 6.85 9.23 -17.90
N GLY A 497 7.13 8.39 -16.91
CA GLY A 497 8.47 7.88 -16.61
C GLY A 497 9.37 8.84 -15.84
N LEU A 498 10.61 8.43 -15.59
CA LEU A 498 11.64 9.19 -14.86
C LEU A 498 13.05 9.02 -15.47
N PRO A 499 13.95 9.99 -15.29
CA PRO A 499 15.39 9.79 -15.49
C PRO A 499 15.96 8.73 -14.54
N TRP A 500 16.95 7.95 -15.00
CA TRP A 500 17.58 6.89 -14.20
C TRP A 500 17.99 7.32 -12.79
N LEU A 501 18.66 8.47 -12.66
CA LEU A 501 19.16 8.96 -11.37
C LEU A 501 18.03 9.18 -10.36
N ASP A 502 16.88 9.68 -10.81
CA ASP A 502 15.75 9.95 -9.93
C ASP A 502 15.03 8.67 -9.52
N ILE A 503 14.97 7.65 -10.40
CA ILE A 503 14.55 6.28 -10.02
C ILE A 503 15.48 5.73 -8.93
N THR A 504 16.80 5.86 -9.07
CA THR A 504 17.74 5.38 -8.04
C THR A 504 17.55 6.10 -6.71
N ARG A 505 17.29 7.41 -6.72
CA ARG A 505 17.02 8.21 -5.52
C ARG A 505 15.70 7.83 -4.84
N TYR A 506 14.61 7.66 -5.58
CA TYR A 506 13.34 7.22 -5.01
C TYR A 506 13.45 5.81 -4.42
N ALA A 507 14.11 4.87 -5.12
CA ALA A 507 14.30 3.51 -4.61
C ALA A 507 15.23 3.46 -3.37
N ASN A 508 16.31 4.27 -3.35
CA ASN A 508 17.22 4.38 -2.21
C ASN A 508 16.51 5.04 -1.00
N SER A 509 15.89 6.20 -1.18
CA SER A 509 15.24 6.96 -0.09
C SER A 509 14.03 6.25 0.52
N ARG A 510 13.31 5.43 -0.25
CA ARG A 510 12.20 4.60 0.24
C ARG A 510 12.66 3.25 0.81
N GLY A 511 13.94 2.88 0.67
CA GLY A 511 14.50 1.65 1.25
C GLY A 511 13.99 0.32 0.66
N ILE A 512 13.43 0.33 -0.55
CA ILE A 512 12.60 -0.78 -1.07
C ILE A 512 13.37 -1.98 -1.64
N SER A 513 14.69 -1.86 -1.82
CA SER A 513 15.51 -2.82 -2.57
C SER A 513 16.51 -3.56 -1.68
N ARG A 514 16.76 -4.85 -1.98
CA ARG A 514 17.74 -5.72 -1.30
C ARG A 514 19.15 -5.15 -1.18
N SER A 515 19.48 -4.19 -2.05
CA SER A 515 20.76 -3.46 -2.06
C SER A 515 20.55 -2.08 -2.68
N PRO A 516 21.27 -1.04 -2.21
CA PRO A 516 21.16 0.31 -2.77
C PRO A 516 21.57 0.34 -4.24
N PHE A 517 20.99 1.29 -4.96
CA PHE A 517 21.40 1.67 -6.31
C PHE A 517 22.62 2.58 -6.25
N SER A 518 23.51 2.45 -7.25
CA SER A 518 24.63 3.38 -7.39
C SER A 518 24.15 4.70 -7.96
N GLU A 519 24.38 5.79 -7.24
CA GLU A 519 24.16 7.16 -7.72
C GLU A 519 25.40 7.75 -8.41
N GLN A 520 26.50 6.99 -8.50
CA GLN A 520 27.69 7.39 -9.26
C GLN A 520 27.44 7.27 -10.77
N ILE A 521 27.86 8.27 -11.54
CA ILE A 521 27.60 8.39 -12.99
C ILE A 521 28.58 7.51 -13.79
N VAL A 522 28.53 6.19 -13.59
CA VAL A 522 29.27 5.19 -14.37
C VAL A 522 28.43 3.94 -14.56
N GLY A 523 28.19 3.57 -15.83
CA GLY A 523 27.61 2.28 -16.20
C GLY A 523 26.08 2.25 -16.23
N HIS A 524 25.57 1.85 -17.39
CA HIS A 524 24.20 1.42 -17.71
C HIS A 524 23.18 1.36 -16.57
N GLY A 525 22.14 2.19 -16.65
CA GLY A 525 20.85 1.90 -16.03
C GLY A 525 20.28 0.58 -16.55
N LEU A 526 19.32 0.01 -15.81
CA LEU A 526 18.81 -1.34 -16.06
C LEU A 526 18.25 -1.49 -17.49
N HIS A 527 18.44 -2.67 -18.07
CA HIS A 527 17.90 -2.99 -19.39
C HIS A 527 16.37 -3.02 -19.38
N ASP A 528 15.76 -2.75 -20.55
CA ASP A 528 14.31 -2.93 -20.75
C ASP A 528 13.89 -4.35 -20.35
N SER A 529 12.76 -4.47 -19.65
CA SER A 529 12.16 -5.71 -19.13
C SER A 529 10.63 -5.65 -19.30
N PRO A 530 9.87 -6.74 -19.05
CA PRO A 530 8.41 -6.76 -19.24
C PRO A 530 7.62 -5.66 -18.50
N LEU A 531 8.20 -5.06 -17.47
CA LEU A 531 7.58 -4.01 -16.66
C LEU A 531 8.12 -2.60 -16.95
N MET A 532 9.30 -2.44 -17.58
CA MET A 532 9.91 -1.13 -17.80
C MET A 532 10.71 -1.03 -19.09
N TYR A 533 10.61 0.11 -19.78
CA TYR A 533 11.30 0.38 -21.05
C TYR A 533 11.95 1.77 -21.08
N VAL A 534 13.02 1.93 -21.85
CA VAL A 534 13.62 3.23 -22.16
C VAL A 534 12.63 4.02 -23.01
N SER A 535 12.15 5.16 -22.50
CA SER A 535 11.21 6.08 -23.17
C SER A 535 11.84 7.40 -23.61
N GLY A 536 13.16 7.55 -23.45
CA GLY A 536 13.88 8.78 -23.78
C GLY A 536 15.38 8.67 -23.52
N LYS A 537 16.13 9.77 -23.66
CA LYS A 537 17.58 9.79 -23.42
C LYS A 537 17.88 9.64 -21.91
N GLY A 538 18.02 8.39 -21.45
CA GLY A 538 18.22 8.05 -20.03
C GLY A 538 16.94 8.10 -19.19
N VAL A 539 15.78 8.19 -19.84
CA VAL A 539 14.44 8.18 -19.22
C VAL A 539 13.82 6.80 -19.42
N TYR A 540 13.18 6.27 -18.39
CA TYR A 540 12.51 4.98 -18.37
C TYR A 540 11.05 5.15 -17.94
N ARG A 541 10.16 4.29 -18.43
CA ARG A 541 8.71 4.33 -18.16
C ARG A 541 8.17 2.93 -17.92
N HIS A 542 7.12 2.81 -17.11
CA HIS A 542 6.48 1.51 -16.83
C HIS A 542 5.57 1.09 -18.00
N THR A 543 5.56 -0.20 -18.35
CA THR A 543 4.79 -0.74 -19.48
C THR A 543 3.28 -0.67 -19.26
N ARG A 544 2.80 -0.72 -18.01
CA ARG A 544 1.39 -0.43 -17.59
C ARG A 544 0.76 0.88 -18.13
N PHE A 545 1.55 1.78 -18.73
CA PHE A 545 1.08 3.01 -19.35
C PHE A 545 1.16 2.99 -20.89
N ILE A 546 1.26 1.79 -21.47
CA ILE A 546 1.02 1.46 -22.87
C ILE A 546 -0.29 0.66 -22.92
N ASP A 547 -1.18 1.04 -23.82
CA ASP A 547 -2.35 0.24 -24.18
C ASP A 547 -1.92 -0.76 -25.27
N PHE A 548 -1.49 -1.97 -24.87
CA PHE A 548 -1.05 -3.00 -25.81
C PHE A 548 -2.21 -3.61 -26.60
N ASP A 549 -3.44 -3.61 -26.06
CA ASP A 549 -4.63 -4.09 -26.77
C ASP A 549 -4.97 -3.21 -27.98
N SER A 550 -4.49 -1.96 -27.99
CA SER A 550 -4.58 -1.03 -29.14
C SER A 550 -3.49 -1.21 -30.21
N ILE A 551 -2.52 -2.11 -30.04
CA ILE A 551 -1.36 -2.25 -30.92
C ILE A 551 -1.40 -3.59 -31.68
N ASP A 552 -1.33 -3.52 -33.01
CA ASP A 552 -1.14 -4.69 -33.87
C ASP A 552 0.36 -4.94 -34.10
N ASP A 553 0.95 -5.80 -33.27
CA ASP A 553 2.33 -6.27 -33.41
C ASP A 553 2.57 -6.90 -34.79
N THR A 554 1.57 -7.58 -35.38
CA THR A 554 1.67 -8.17 -36.73
C THR A 554 1.94 -7.09 -37.77
N ALA A 555 1.14 -6.01 -37.75
CA ALA A 555 1.31 -4.89 -38.66
C ALA A 555 2.66 -4.16 -38.47
N ILE A 556 3.18 -4.11 -37.24
CA ILE A 556 4.52 -3.57 -36.94
C ILE A 556 5.62 -4.45 -37.55
N PHE A 557 5.55 -5.77 -37.38
CA PHE A 557 6.58 -6.68 -37.89
C PHE A 557 6.49 -6.90 -39.41
N ASP A 558 5.29 -6.96 -39.99
CA ASP A 558 5.09 -6.97 -41.45
C ASP A 558 5.65 -5.70 -42.11
N ALA A 559 5.49 -4.53 -41.46
CA ALA A 559 6.08 -3.28 -41.94
C ALA A 559 7.62 -3.27 -41.86
N LEU A 560 8.22 -4.01 -40.92
CA LEU A 560 9.67 -4.16 -40.81
C LEU A 560 10.22 -5.16 -41.85
N HIS A 561 9.52 -6.27 -42.10
CA HIS A 561 9.83 -7.19 -43.21
C HIS A 561 9.70 -6.50 -44.57
N GLY A 562 8.63 -5.73 -44.77
CA GLY A 562 8.43 -4.92 -45.99
C GLY A 562 9.50 -3.84 -46.17
N TYR A 563 10.03 -3.28 -45.08
CA TYR A 563 11.18 -2.37 -45.14
C TYR A 563 12.46 -3.10 -45.59
N PHE A 564 12.82 -4.22 -44.95
CA PHE A 564 14.02 -4.98 -45.33
C PHE A 564 13.95 -5.59 -46.73
N ALA A 565 12.75 -5.99 -47.21
CA ALA A 565 12.55 -6.50 -48.56
C ALA A 565 12.92 -5.49 -49.68
N ASN A 566 13.00 -4.19 -49.35
CA ASN A 566 13.42 -3.11 -50.25
C ASN A 566 14.84 -2.58 -49.95
N LEU A 567 15.59 -3.23 -49.05
CA LEU A 567 16.83 -2.70 -48.49
C LEU A 567 18.05 -3.53 -48.92
N GLU A 568 19.03 -2.89 -49.58
CA GLU A 568 20.28 -3.54 -50.01
C GLU A 568 21.27 -3.84 -48.87
N ARG A 569 20.81 -4.04 -47.63
CA ARG A 569 21.65 -4.37 -46.47
C ARG A 569 20.86 -5.16 -45.43
N GLU A 570 21.50 -6.17 -44.83
CA GLU A 570 20.88 -7.05 -43.83
C GLU A 570 20.64 -6.37 -42.47
N VAL A 571 21.28 -5.23 -42.21
CA VAL A 571 21.23 -4.50 -40.93
C VAL A 571 20.82 -3.05 -41.18
N SER A 572 19.97 -2.51 -40.30
CA SER A 572 19.57 -1.10 -40.30
C SER A 572 19.48 -0.55 -38.88
N HIS A 573 19.47 0.78 -38.70
CA HIS A 573 19.07 1.36 -37.41
C HIS A 573 17.54 1.49 -37.37
N LEU A 574 16.87 1.05 -36.28
CA LEU A 574 15.41 0.98 -36.19
C LEU A 574 14.70 2.30 -36.55
N SER A 575 15.30 3.44 -36.19
CA SER A 575 14.74 4.76 -36.52
C SER A 575 14.71 5.09 -38.02
N GLU A 576 15.52 4.44 -38.86
CA GLU A 576 15.44 4.61 -40.32
C GLU A 576 14.15 3.92 -40.81
N ALA A 577 13.96 2.65 -40.47
CA ALA A 577 12.71 1.92 -40.72
C ALA A 577 11.46 2.63 -40.16
N HIS A 578 11.55 3.15 -38.93
CA HIS A 578 10.48 3.94 -38.30
C HIS A 578 10.21 5.25 -39.04
N SER A 579 11.22 5.93 -39.60
CA SER A 579 11.01 7.15 -40.37
C SER A 579 10.35 6.88 -41.73
N ASP A 580 10.76 5.82 -42.40
CA ASP A 580 10.33 5.50 -43.75
C ASP A 580 8.91 4.91 -43.76
N SER A 581 8.60 3.97 -42.86
CA SER A 581 7.28 3.31 -42.77
C SER A 581 6.17 4.24 -42.25
N PRO A 582 5.05 4.42 -42.98
CA PRO A 582 3.87 5.12 -42.46
C PRO A 582 3.13 4.36 -41.36
N VAL A 583 3.30 3.03 -41.26
CA VAL A 583 2.68 2.20 -40.21
C VAL A 583 3.40 2.43 -38.88
N LEU A 584 4.73 2.31 -38.88
CA LEU A 584 5.54 2.46 -37.66
C LEU A 584 5.40 3.86 -37.03
N ARG A 585 5.20 4.91 -37.83
CA ARG A 585 4.96 6.30 -37.36
C ARG A 585 3.63 6.53 -36.66
N GLN A 586 2.70 5.58 -36.68
CA GLN A 586 1.47 5.67 -35.89
C GLN A 586 1.73 5.44 -34.39
N HIS A 587 2.87 4.80 -34.07
CA HIS A 587 3.29 4.48 -32.71
C HIS A 587 4.55 5.28 -32.32
N ASP A 588 4.68 5.57 -31.03
CA ASP A 588 5.90 6.20 -30.50
C ASP A 588 7.14 5.33 -30.75
N TYR A 589 8.26 5.97 -31.09
CA TYR A 589 9.50 5.29 -31.43
C TYR A 589 9.99 4.36 -30.31
N TYR A 590 9.82 4.74 -29.04
CA TYR A 590 10.28 3.92 -27.92
C TYR A 590 9.33 2.75 -27.61
N ILE A 591 8.05 2.87 -27.95
CA ILE A 591 7.10 1.74 -27.92
C ILE A 591 7.47 0.73 -29.01
N VAL A 592 7.69 1.17 -30.26
CA VAL A 592 8.16 0.29 -31.35
C VAL A 592 9.50 -0.35 -30.99
N ARG A 593 10.43 0.41 -30.41
CA ARG A 593 11.72 -0.10 -29.90
C ARG A 593 11.56 -1.17 -28.82
N TYR A 594 10.62 -1.00 -27.90
CA TYR A 594 10.31 -2.00 -26.87
C TYR A 594 9.78 -3.29 -27.51
N LEU A 595 8.77 -3.19 -28.37
CA LEU A 595 8.14 -4.34 -29.05
C LEU A 595 9.17 -5.11 -29.90
N VAL A 596 9.94 -4.42 -30.73
CA VAL A 596 10.98 -5.05 -31.55
C VAL A 596 12.06 -5.73 -30.70
N LYS A 597 12.41 -5.17 -29.54
CA LYS A 597 13.40 -5.77 -28.63
C LYS A 597 12.85 -6.96 -27.83
N MET A 598 11.57 -6.94 -27.44
CA MET A 598 10.98 -7.96 -26.56
C MET A 598 10.29 -9.10 -27.32
N HIS A 599 9.68 -8.81 -28.46
CA HIS A 599 8.88 -9.77 -29.24
C HIS A 599 9.53 -10.10 -30.61
N GLY A 600 10.42 -9.25 -31.13
CA GLY A 600 10.90 -9.33 -32.52
C GLY A 600 11.55 -10.65 -32.92
N GLU A 601 12.23 -11.35 -31.99
CA GLU A 601 12.81 -12.68 -32.23
C GLU A 601 11.75 -13.71 -32.67
N ALA A 602 10.54 -13.67 -32.09
CA ALA A 602 9.42 -14.53 -32.48
C ALA A 602 8.87 -14.21 -33.89
N HIS A 603 9.17 -13.02 -34.42
CA HIS A 603 8.80 -12.55 -35.75
C HIS A 603 9.99 -12.51 -36.73
N GLY A 604 11.17 -13.03 -36.35
CA GLY A 604 12.37 -13.04 -37.19
C GLY A 604 13.05 -11.68 -37.40
N ILE A 605 12.80 -10.70 -36.51
CA ILE A 605 13.48 -9.40 -36.47
C ILE A 605 14.34 -9.34 -35.21
N TYR A 606 15.66 -9.40 -35.37
CA TYR A 606 16.62 -9.44 -34.28
C TYR A 606 17.09 -8.03 -33.92
N PHE A 607 17.21 -7.74 -32.62
CA PHE A 607 17.62 -6.44 -32.09
C PHE A 607 18.98 -6.53 -31.38
N ASN A 608 19.92 -5.68 -31.78
CA ASN A 608 21.23 -5.55 -31.13
C ASN A 608 21.52 -4.07 -30.85
N GLY A 609 21.57 -3.69 -29.57
CA GLY A 609 21.76 -2.29 -29.22
C GLY A 609 21.91 -1.98 -27.73
N LYS A 610 22.88 -1.12 -27.44
CA LYS A 610 22.89 -0.30 -26.22
C LYS A 610 22.19 1.03 -26.51
N SER A 611 21.83 1.80 -25.48
CA SER A 611 21.11 3.06 -25.63
C SER A 611 21.76 3.98 -26.69
N GLN A 612 20.99 4.32 -27.74
CA GLN A 612 21.39 5.09 -28.94
C GLN A 612 22.16 4.34 -30.06
N THR A 613 22.21 3.01 -30.03
CA THR A 613 22.66 2.17 -31.16
C THR A 613 21.65 1.07 -31.42
N ASP A 614 20.39 1.44 -31.69
CA ASP A 614 19.25 0.54 -31.81
C ASP A 614 19.25 -0.15 -33.19
N SER A 615 20.12 -1.14 -33.35
CA SER A 615 20.33 -1.86 -34.61
C SER A 615 19.36 -3.03 -34.75
N ILE A 616 18.85 -3.26 -35.95
CA ILE A 616 17.92 -4.35 -36.27
C ILE A 616 18.40 -5.12 -37.51
N SER A 617 18.09 -6.41 -37.58
CA SER A 617 18.42 -7.29 -38.71
C SER A 617 17.42 -8.44 -38.88
N LEU A 618 17.40 -9.04 -40.08
CA LEU A 618 16.77 -10.35 -40.34
C LEU A 618 17.67 -11.54 -39.94
N ASN A 619 18.95 -11.27 -39.64
CA ASN A 619 19.95 -12.27 -39.25
C ASN A 619 20.18 -12.16 -37.72
N PRO A 620 20.16 -13.27 -36.95
CA PRO A 620 20.49 -13.25 -35.52
C PRO A 620 21.95 -12.88 -35.25
N GLU A 621 22.89 -13.24 -36.14
CA GLU A 621 24.31 -12.98 -35.97
C GLU A 621 24.74 -11.73 -36.75
N PHE A 622 24.65 -10.56 -36.10
CA PHE A 622 25.01 -9.28 -36.72
C PHE A 622 25.74 -8.30 -35.80
N GLU A 623 26.70 -7.56 -36.39
CA GLU A 623 27.42 -6.49 -35.70
C GLU A 623 26.58 -5.21 -35.56
N LEU A 624 26.90 -4.39 -34.54
CA LEU A 624 26.21 -3.14 -34.26
C LEU A 624 26.33 -2.14 -35.42
N TYR A 625 25.20 -1.61 -35.89
CA TYR A 625 25.15 -0.66 -37.01
C TYR A 625 25.55 0.75 -36.57
N SER A 626 26.85 0.92 -36.33
CA SER A 626 27.42 2.19 -35.90
C SER A 626 27.38 3.24 -37.00
N GLN A 627 27.30 4.51 -36.61
CA GLN A 627 27.42 5.64 -37.55
C GLN A 627 28.77 5.66 -38.30
N LYS A 628 29.80 4.99 -37.78
CA LYS A 628 31.10 4.78 -38.45
C LYS A 628 31.02 3.75 -39.58
N SER A 629 30.33 2.63 -39.36
CA SER A 629 30.12 1.60 -40.39
C SER A 629 29.25 2.11 -41.55
N VAL A 630 28.34 3.07 -41.30
CA VAL A 630 27.62 3.78 -42.39
C VAL A 630 28.60 4.50 -43.32
N ILE A 631 29.52 5.30 -42.76
CA ILE A 631 30.57 6.02 -43.53
C ILE A 631 31.42 5.03 -44.34
N LEU A 632 31.94 3.98 -43.69
CA LEU A 632 32.82 3.02 -44.35
C LEU A 632 32.11 2.23 -45.46
N GLN A 633 30.89 1.74 -45.22
CA GLN A 633 30.10 1.03 -46.24
C GLN A 633 29.73 1.92 -47.43
N ALA A 634 29.38 3.18 -47.19
CA ALA A 634 29.03 4.11 -48.27
C ALA A 634 30.23 4.41 -49.18
N LEU A 635 31.42 4.61 -48.60
CA LEU A 635 32.66 4.79 -49.36
C LEU A 635 33.03 3.53 -50.16
N GLN A 636 32.93 2.34 -49.54
CA GLN A 636 33.20 1.06 -50.20
C GLN A 636 32.23 0.77 -51.35
N ARG A 637 30.94 1.07 -51.18
CA ARG A 637 29.91 0.90 -52.23
C ARG A 637 30.06 1.91 -53.35
N GLY A 638 30.24 3.19 -53.03
CA GLY A 638 30.33 4.27 -54.01
C GLY A 638 31.65 4.26 -54.80
N ARG A 639 32.72 3.69 -54.23
CA ARG A 639 34.11 3.64 -54.74
C ARG A 639 34.79 5.00 -55.00
N ALA A 640 34.04 6.10 -55.02
CA ALA A 640 34.54 7.47 -55.10
C ALA A 640 34.80 8.06 -53.69
N PRO A 641 35.82 8.92 -53.51
CA PRO A 641 35.99 9.71 -52.29
C PRO A 641 34.83 10.68 -52.05
N MET A 642 34.47 10.89 -50.78
CA MET A 642 33.39 11.80 -50.36
C MET A 642 33.91 12.95 -49.51
N THR A 643 33.23 14.10 -49.58
CA THR A 643 33.50 15.28 -48.76
C THR A 643 32.97 15.13 -47.34
N THR A 644 33.46 15.97 -46.40
CA THR A 644 32.86 16.14 -45.07
C THR A 644 31.36 16.39 -45.10
N ASN A 645 30.86 17.11 -46.12
CA ASN A 645 29.45 17.44 -46.28
C ASN A 645 28.62 16.23 -46.70
N GLU A 646 29.07 15.47 -47.70
CA GLU A 646 28.40 14.24 -48.14
C GLU A 646 28.42 13.18 -47.03
N LEU A 647 29.56 12.99 -46.36
CA LEU A 647 29.67 12.12 -45.20
C LEU A 647 28.77 12.57 -44.04
N ALA A 648 28.50 13.87 -43.87
CA ALA A 648 27.52 14.34 -42.90
C ALA A 648 26.08 13.96 -43.28
N GLN A 649 25.70 14.03 -44.57
CA GLN A 649 24.34 13.65 -45.00
C GLN A 649 24.02 12.16 -44.83
N LEU A 650 25.04 11.29 -44.83
CA LEU A 650 24.91 9.87 -44.48
C LEU A 650 24.58 9.63 -43.00
N LEU A 651 24.90 10.58 -42.12
CA LEU A 651 24.67 10.44 -40.68
C LEU A 651 23.23 10.78 -40.32
N LYS A 652 22.64 10.01 -39.40
CA LYS A 652 21.29 10.24 -38.84
C LYS A 652 21.12 11.67 -38.28
N SER A 653 22.21 12.27 -37.80
CA SER A 653 22.20 13.63 -37.24
C SER A 653 22.36 14.76 -38.27
N ARG A 654 22.76 14.44 -39.52
CA ARG A 654 23.14 15.39 -40.59
C ARG A 654 24.13 16.50 -40.17
N SER A 655 24.85 16.30 -39.07
CA SER A 655 25.66 17.34 -38.43
C SER A 655 27.12 17.25 -38.85
N LEU A 656 27.66 18.35 -39.36
CA LEU A 656 29.08 18.50 -39.67
C LEU A 656 29.98 18.29 -38.44
N ARG A 657 29.53 18.64 -37.24
CA ARG A 657 30.27 18.42 -35.99
C ARG A 657 30.44 16.92 -35.69
N HIS A 658 29.40 16.11 -35.90
CA HIS A 658 29.49 14.66 -35.76
C HIS A 658 30.27 14.01 -36.91
N ALA A 659 30.14 14.52 -38.14
CA ALA A 659 30.96 14.06 -39.26
C ALA A 659 32.45 14.30 -39.01
N LYS A 660 32.85 15.53 -38.64
CA LYS A 660 34.23 15.87 -38.22
C LYS A 660 34.73 14.94 -37.11
N LEU A 661 33.90 14.62 -36.11
CA LEU A 661 34.26 13.69 -35.03
C LEU A 661 34.53 12.27 -35.55
N TYR A 662 33.59 11.66 -36.27
CA TYR A 662 33.77 10.28 -36.77
C TYR A 662 34.88 10.18 -37.82
N ILE A 663 35.03 11.18 -38.69
CA ILE A 663 36.14 11.29 -39.65
C ILE A 663 37.49 11.33 -38.91
N ASN A 664 37.61 12.15 -37.85
CA ASN A 664 38.82 12.19 -37.04
C ASN A 664 39.12 10.84 -36.35
N GLU A 665 38.12 10.18 -35.78
CA GLU A 665 38.30 8.87 -35.14
C GLU A 665 38.70 7.77 -36.13
N LEU A 666 38.05 7.70 -37.30
CA LEU A 666 38.38 6.76 -38.37
C LEU A 666 39.75 7.06 -39.01
N THR A 667 40.14 8.33 -39.05
CA THR A 667 41.49 8.77 -39.48
C THR A 667 42.55 8.38 -38.44
N LEU A 668 42.22 8.40 -37.15
CA LEU A 668 43.10 7.93 -36.08
C LEU A 668 43.26 6.41 -36.07
N THR A 669 42.24 5.63 -36.45
CA THR A 669 42.32 4.16 -36.60
C THR A 669 42.81 3.68 -37.97
N ASN A 670 43.22 4.60 -38.87
CA ASN A 670 43.58 4.32 -40.27
C ASN A 670 42.47 3.68 -41.12
N GLN A 671 41.23 3.58 -40.64
CA GLN A 671 40.08 3.11 -41.42
C GLN A 671 39.63 4.14 -42.47
N LEU A 672 40.12 5.39 -42.38
CA LEU A 672 39.88 6.46 -43.34
C LEU A 672 41.19 7.15 -43.75
N VAL A 673 41.31 7.44 -45.05
CA VAL A 673 42.41 8.18 -45.66
C VAL A 673 41.89 9.43 -46.36
N GLN A 674 42.62 10.53 -46.20
CA GLN A 674 42.32 11.78 -46.89
C GLN A 674 43.18 11.82 -48.16
N VAL A 675 42.53 11.82 -49.32
CA VAL A 675 43.19 11.80 -50.64
C VAL A 675 43.35 13.19 -51.24
N ASP A 676 42.48 14.14 -50.88
CA ASP A 676 42.65 15.57 -51.22
C ASP A 676 41.94 16.47 -50.16
N ARG A 677 41.95 17.80 -50.32
CA ARG A 677 41.35 18.77 -49.38
C ARG A 677 39.88 18.39 -49.08
N MET A 678 39.64 17.99 -47.83
CA MET A 678 38.33 17.52 -47.33
C MET A 678 37.73 16.30 -48.05
N LEU A 679 38.46 15.60 -48.92
CA LEU A 679 38.01 14.38 -49.62
C LEU A 679 38.61 13.12 -48.98
N TYR A 680 37.74 12.21 -48.58
CA TYR A 680 38.06 11.01 -47.81
C TYR A 680 37.59 9.73 -48.48
N THR A 681 38.35 8.64 -48.33
CA THR A 681 37.99 7.28 -48.76
C THR A 681 38.65 6.23 -47.84
N THR A 682 38.39 4.94 -48.03
CA THR A 682 39.07 3.88 -47.27
C THR A 682 40.46 3.59 -47.85
N PRO A 683 41.42 3.03 -47.08
CA PRO A 683 42.79 2.78 -47.56
C PRO A 683 42.87 1.93 -48.82
N GLU A 684 41.97 0.96 -48.95
CA GLU A 684 41.96 -0.04 -50.03
C GLU A 684 41.64 0.62 -51.38
N LEU A 685 40.75 1.62 -51.38
CA LEU A 685 40.41 2.43 -52.55
C LEU A 685 41.42 3.57 -52.75
N GLY A 686 41.80 4.25 -51.67
CA GLY A 686 42.70 5.42 -51.73
C GLY A 686 44.12 5.07 -52.20
N TYR A 687 44.54 3.81 -52.05
CA TYR A 687 45.86 3.32 -52.44
C TYR A 687 45.81 2.16 -53.46
N GLU A 688 44.65 1.89 -54.11
CA GLU A 688 44.43 0.74 -55.02
C GLU A 688 45.49 0.64 -56.14
N ASN A 689 46.08 1.76 -56.55
CA ASN A 689 47.08 1.87 -57.63
C ASN A 689 48.43 2.43 -57.14
N VAL A 690 48.81 2.20 -55.87
CA VAL A 690 50.00 2.80 -55.24
C VAL A 690 50.93 1.73 -54.69
N ASP A 691 52.19 1.71 -55.15
CA ASP A 691 53.24 0.89 -54.52
C ASP A 691 53.61 1.48 -53.16
N LEU A 692 53.07 0.87 -52.10
CA LEU A 692 53.28 1.30 -50.72
C LEU A 692 54.72 1.08 -50.24
N ASP A 693 55.44 0.08 -50.75
CA ASP A 693 56.82 -0.19 -50.35
C ASP A 693 57.77 0.84 -50.96
N ALA A 694 57.60 1.15 -52.25
CA ALA A 694 58.34 2.21 -52.94
C ALA A 694 58.01 3.60 -52.38
N MET A 695 56.74 3.88 -52.10
CA MET A 695 56.33 5.17 -51.48
C MET A 695 56.85 5.30 -50.06
N ARG A 696 56.90 4.23 -49.26
CA ARG A 696 57.55 4.25 -47.94
C ARG A 696 59.03 4.57 -48.07
N GLN A 697 59.76 3.96 -49.01
CA GLN A 697 61.17 4.26 -49.25
C GLN A 697 61.37 5.73 -49.69
N ALA A 698 60.60 6.21 -50.66
CA ALA A 698 60.70 7.57 -51.17
C ALA A 698 60.42 8.64 -50.09
N ILE A 699 59.41 8.44 -49.23
CA ILE A 699 59.16 9.34 -48.10
C ILE A 699 60.29 9.24 -47.06
N ASN A 700 60.80 8.03 -46.78
CA ASN A 700 61.91 7.83 -45.84
C ASN A 700 63.18 8.58 -46.28
N GLU A 701 63.47 8.64 -47.59
CA GLU A 701 64.56 9.46 -48.13
C GLU A 701 64.39 10.95 -47.84
N VAL A 702 63.17 11.50 -47.99
CA VAL A 702 62.88 12.91 -47.67
C VAL A 702 63.05 13.16 -46.17
N LEU A 703 62.54 12.28 -45.30
CA LEU A 703 62.73 12.40 -43.85
C LEU A 703 64.22 12.32 -43.45
N LEU A 704 65.00 11.48 -44.11
CA LEU A 704 66.45 11.36 -43.89
C LEU A 704 67.20 12.62 -44.39
N HIS A 705 66.87 13.10 -45.58
CA HIS A 705 67.52 14.26 -46.21
C HIS A 705 67.41 15.52 -45.35
N HIS A 706 66.23 15.77 -44.77
CA HIS A 706 66.01 16.95 -43.90
C HIS A 706 66.50 16.76 -42.47
N SER A 707 66.55 15.53 -41.94
CA SER A 707 67.03 15.20 -40.58
C SER A 707 66.40 16.03 -39.44
N LYS A 708 65.19 16.56 -39.66
CA LYS A 708 64.37 17.35 -38.74
C LYS A 708 62.88 17.04 -39.00
N PRO A 709 61.93 17.45 -38.15
CA PRO A 709 60.50 17.24 -38.40
C PRO A 709 60.06 17.84 -39.75
N VAL A 710 59.35 17.05 -40.55
CA VAL A 710 58.92 17.39 -41.92
C VAL A 710 57.40 17.54 -41.98
N ASP A 711 56.93 18.61 -42.62
CA ASP A 711 55.54 18.84 -43.00
C ASP A 711 55.25 18.20 -44.38
N PRO A 712 54.05 17.62 -44.61
CA PRO A 712 53.68 17.00 -45.88
C PRO A 712 53.78 17.88 -47.13
N SER A 713 53.85 19.21 -46.99
CA SER A 713 54.17 20.12 -48.12
C SER A 713 55.55 19.83 -48.74
N VAL A 714 56.58 19.55 -47.95
CA VAL A 714 57.92 19.22 -48.47
C VAL A 714 57.93 17.84 -49.13
N ILE A 715 57.25 16.87 -48.51
CA ILE A 715 57.07 15.52 -49.08
C ILE A 715 56.37 15.63 -50.44
N GLN A 716 55.32 16.46 -50.54
CA GLN A 716 54.62 16.74 -51.79
C GLN A 716 55.56 17.35 -52.84
N THR A 717 56.25 18.45 -52.52
CA THR A 717 57.12 19.16 -53.48
C THR A 717 58.23 18.27 -54.01
N GLU A 718 58.91 17.52 -53.13
CA GLU A 718 60.02 16.66 -53.57
C GLU A 718 59.55 15.42 -54.33
N LEU A 719 58.51 14.72 -53.89
CA LEU A 719 58.09 13.49 -54.56
C LEU A 719 57.35 13.74 -55.88
N ASN A 720 56.50 14.77 -55.97
CA ASN A 720 55.92 15.18 -57.25
C ASN A 720 57.02 15.55 -58.26
N LEU A 721 58.06 16.29 -57.84
CA LEU A 721 59.18 16.68 -58.69
C LEU A 721 60.05 15.48 -59.13
N ARG A 722 60.35 14.55 -58.21
CA ARG A 722 61.17 13.35 -58.50
C ARG A 722 60.45 12.31 -59.36
N GLN A 723 59.14 12.16 -59.18
CA GLN A 723 58.34 11.05 -59.76
C GLN A 723 57.44 11.49 -60.93
N GLY A 724 57.31 12.80 -61.20
CA GLY A 724 56.35 13.33 -62.18
C GLY A 724 54.88 13.24 -61.73
N ALA A 725 54.65 13.01 -60.44
CA ALA A 725 53.32 12.89 -59.85
C ALA A 725 52.68 14.26 -59.56
N THR A 726 51.38 14.25 -59.29
CA THR A 726 50.59 15.48 -59.02
C THR A 726 49.76 15.39 -57.73
N TYR A 727 50.09 14.47 -56.82
CA TYR A 727 49.31 14.23 -55.61
C TYR A 727 49.35 15.45 -54.66
N PRO A 728 48.27 15.70 -53.89
CA PRO A 728 48.22 16.79 -52.92
C PRO A 728 48.92 16.43 -51.59
N LYS A 729 49.33 17.43 -50.80
CA LYS A 729 49.93 17.19 -49.46
C LYS A 729 49.07 16.35 -48.52
N TYR A 730 47.75 16.35 -48.70
CA TYR A 730 46.82 15.55 -47.90
C TYR A 730 46.99 14.04 -48.12
N PHE A 731 47.22 13.62 -49.37
CA PHE A 731 47.53 12.24 -49.74
C PHE A 731 48.87 11.81 -49.12
N TYR A 732 49.94 12.59 -49.33
CA TYR A 732 51.25 12.32 -48.72
C TYR A 732 51.22 12.31 -47.19
N GLY A 733 50.44 13.20 -46.56
CA GLY A 733 50.23 13.21 -45.11
C GLY A 733 49.42 12.01 -44.60
N SER A 734 48.49 11.47 -45.40
CA SER A 734 47.77 10.22 -45.09
C SER A 734 48.66 9.00 -45.23
N LEU A 735 49.51 8.91 -46.26
CA LEU A 735 50.53 7.86 -46.39
C LEU A 735 51.54 7.93 -45.24
N ALA A 736 52.05 9.13 -44.90
CA ALA A 736 53.01 9.29 -43.81
C ALA A 736 52.39 8.94 -42.45
N ARG A 737 51.10 9.25 -42.22
CA ARG A 737 50.32 8.76 -41.07
C ARG A 737 50.20 7.24 -41.08
N PHE A 738 49.95 6.62 -42.23
CA PHE A 738 49.80 5.17 -42.36
C PHE A 738 51.09 4.44 -41.94
N PHE A 739 52.23 4.82 -42.51
CA PHE A 739 53.54 4.25 -42.17
C PHE A 739 53.99 4.57 -40.73
N ALA A 740 53.65 5.75 -40.19
CA ALA A 740 53.92 6.07 -38.79
C ALA A 740 53.15 5.18 -37.79
N GLN A 741 51.93 4.73 -38.12
CA GLN A 741 51.19 3.78 -37.29
C GLN A 741 51.77 2.36 -37.36
N GLN A 742 52.40 1.99 -38.48
CA GLN A 742 53.22 0.77 -38.61
C GLN A 742 54.57 0.87 -37.86
N GLN A 743 54.72 1.85 -36.98
CA GLN A 743 55.91 2.13 -36.15
C GLN A 743 57.20 2.41 -36.93
N HIS A 744 57.10 2.78 -38.21
CA HIS A 744 58.28 3.16 -39.00
C HIS A 744 58.84 4.53 -38.62
N TRP A 745 57.96 5.51 -38.33
CA TRP A 745 58.34 6.92 -38.13
C TRP A 745 57.63 7.55 -36.93
N HIS A 746 58.25 8.57 -36.32
CA HIS A 746 57.62 9.38 -35.28
C HIS A 746 56.68 10.43 -35.89
N ARG A 747 55.55 10.67 -35.21
CA ARG A 747 54.50 11.61 -35.65
C ARG A 747 54.03 12.54 -34.51
N ARG A 748 53.80 13.81 -34.85
CA ARG A 748 53.14 14.82 -33.99
C ARG A 748 52.15 15.66 -34.82
N GLN A 749 50.86 15.33 -34.69
CA GLN A 749 49.77 15.86 -35.54
C GLN A 749 50.04 15.72 -37.05
N SER A 750 50.53 16.77 -37.71
CA SER A 750 50.90 16.80 -39.13
C SER A 750 52.39 16.55 -39.41
N LEU A 751 53.26 16.62 -38.38
CA LEU A 751 54.71 16.51 -38.54
C LEU A 751 55.20 15.06 -38.45
N PHE A 752 56.20 14.73 -39.27
CA PHE A 752 56.80 13.39 -39.39
C PHE A 752 58.34 13.44 -39.28
N ALA A 753 58.96 12.43 -38.66
CA ALA A 753 60.41 12.36 -38.53
C ALA A 753 60.92 10.93 -38.28
N LEU A 754 62.20 10.69 -38.59
CA LEU A 754 62.92 9.47 -38.17
C LEU A 754 63.36 9.51 -36.69
N GLN A 755 63.27 10.67 -36.03
CA GLN A 755 63.65 10.89 -34.63
C GLN A 755 62.46 11.43 -33.82
N PRO A 756 62.44 11.31 -32.47
CA PRO A 756 61.38 11.85 -31.63
C PRO A 756 61.19 13.37 -31.83
N ILE A 757 59.97 13.78 -32.20
CA ILE A 757 59.63 15.19 -32.43
C ILE A 757 59.38 15.88 -31.09
N ALA A 758 60.14 16.95 -30.81
CA ALA A 758 60.11 17.69 -29.55
C ALA A 758 58.83 18.54 -29.36
N PHE A 759 58.19 18.97 -30.45
CA PHE A 759 56.99 19.80 -30.42
C PHE A 759 55.70 18.97 -30.31
N SER A 760 54.64 19.55 -29.75
CA SER A 760 53.30 18.93 -29.70
C SER A 760 52.62 18.90 -31.07
N SER A 761 52.82 19.95 -31.89
CA SER A 761 52.29 20.13 -33.23
C SER A 761 53.07 21.21 -33.99
N LEU A 762 52.73 21.47 -35.26
CA LEU A 762 53.22 22.63 -36.00
C LEU A 762 52.83 23.95 -35.31
N THR A 763 51.59 24.07 -34.80
CA THR A 763 51.16 25.23 -34.02
C THR A 763 51.98 25.40 -32.75
N GLY A 764 52.22 24.31 -32.00
CA GLY A 764 53.06 24.34 -30.80
C GLY A 764 54.52 24.69 -31.08
N ALA A 765 55.04 24.32 -32.26
CA ALA A 765 56.35 24.78 -32.71
C ALA A 765 56.33 26.30 -32.93
N ILE A 766 55.37 26.83 -33.69
CA ILE A 766 55.21 28.28 -33.93
C ILE A 766 55.03 29.04 -32.61
N GLU A 767 54.24 28.53 -31.66
CA GLU A 767 54.03 29.11 -30.32
C GLU A 767 55.30 29.19 -29.47
N SER A 768 56.23 28.24 -29.66
CA SER A 768 57.50 28.16 -28.92
C SER A 768 58.68 28.86 -29.60
N LEU A 769 58.56 29.17 -30.89
CA LEU A 769 59.67 29.65 -31.74
C LEU A 769 59.47 31.06 -32.30
N CYS A 770 58.22 31.52 -32.51
CA CYS A 770 57.92 32.75 -33.24
C CYS A 770 57.24 33.80 -32.34
N SER A 771 57.54 35.08 -32.55
CA SER A 771 56.80 36.17 -31.93
C SER A 771 55.62 36.65 -32.78
N THR A 772 54.65 37.30 -32.14
CA THR A 772 53.61 38.09 -32.84
C THR A 772 54.16 39.33 -33.50
N ASP A 773 55.25 39.87 -32.96
CA ASP A 773 55.74 41.24 -33.23
C ASP A 773 56.85 41.26 -34.30
N GLU A 774 57.31 40.09 -34.73
CA GLU A 774 58.29 39.89 -35.81
C GLU A 774 57.66 40.07 -37.20
N SER A 775 58.47 40.32 -38.23
CA SER A 775 58.00 40.20 -39.61
C SER A 775 57.68 38.74 -39.97
N MET A 776 56.88 38.53 -41.01
CA MET A 776 56.57 37.19 -41.52
C MET A 776 57.85 36.47 -41.95
N GLU A 777 58.77 37.18 -42.60
CA GLU A 777 60.04 36.68 -43.10
C GLU A 777 60.93 36.14 -41.97
N VAL A 778 61.02 36.84 -40.84
CA VAL A 778 61.81 36.39 -39.67
C VAL A 778 61.18 35.14 -39.04
N SER A 779 59.87 35.15 -38.79
CA SER A 779 59.20 33.97 -38.21
C SER A 779 59.25 32.74 -39.14
N VAL A 780 59.21 32.93 -40.46
CA VAL A 780 59.40 31.85 -41.45
C VAL A 780 60.84 31.30 -41.40
N GLU A 781 61.86 32.17 -41.35
CA GLU A 781 63.25 31.72 -41.26
C GLU A 781 63.53 30.95 -39.95
N VAL A 782 63.00 31.42 -38.83
CA VAL A 782 63.13 30.75 -37.52
C VAL A 782 62.42 29.40 -37.52
N LEU A 783 61.25 29.28 -38.15
CA LEU A 783 60.54 28.01 -38.29
C LEU A 783 61.32 27.02 -39.18
N HIS A 784 61.86 27.47 -40.32
CA HIS A 784 62.68 26.67 -41.23
C HIS A 784 63.94 26.07 -40.59
N ARG A 785 64.53 26.75 -39.61
CA ARG A 785 65.69 26.22 -38.86
C ARG A 785 65.33 24.96 -38.05
N HIS A 786 64.06 24.79 -37.68
CA HIS A 786 63.60 23.71 -36.79
C HIS A 786 62.70 22.67 -37.47
N ILE A 787 62.02 23.03 -38.56
CA ILE A 787 61.06 22.19 -39.30
C ILE A 787 61.38 22.29 -40.80
N ALA A 788 61.20 21.19 -41.54
CA ALA A 788 61.15 21.21 -43.00
C ALA A 788 59.71 21.45 -43.45
N ILE A 789 59.44 22.63 -43.98
CA ILE A 789 58.13 23.08 -44.45
C ILE A 789 58.34 23.93 -45.72
N THR A 790 57.35 24.08 -46.60
CA THR A 790 57.48 25.02 -47.73
C THR A 790 57.18 26.47 -47.29
N ASP A 791 57.75 27.46 -47.98
CA ASP A 791 57.50 28.89 -47.70
C ASP A 791 56.00 29.24 -47.64
N GLU A 792 55.21 28.68 -48.57
CA GLU A 792 53.76 28.86 -48.60
C GLU A 792 53.09 28.26 -47.35
N ALA A 793 53.40 27.01 -47.01
CA ALA A 793 52.84 26.35 -45.84
C ALA A 793 53.26 27.01 -44.52
N ALA A 794 54.50 27.52 -44.44
CA ALA A 794 54.99 28.30 -43.30
C ALA A 794 54.23 29.63 -43.16
N ARG A 795 54.15 30.42 -44.24
CA ARG A 795 53.44 31.71 -44.27
C ARG A 795 51.97 31.57 -43.87
N VAL A 796 51.26 30.59 -44.43
CA VAL A 796 49.84 30.31 -44.10
C VAL A 796 49.69 29.87 -42.64
N SER A 797 50.56 28.99 -42.13
CA SER A 797 50.47 28.51 -40.74
C SER A 797 50.73 29.63 -39.72
N ILE A 798 51.72 30.48 -39.97
CA ILE A 798 52.05 31.63 -39.12
C ILE A 798 50.93 32.70 -39.20
N TYR A 799 50.38 32.96 -40.38
CA TYR A 799 49.25 33.89 -40.55
C TYR A 799 48.02 33.43 -39.75
N ASN A 800 47.61 32.17 -39.91
CA ASN A 800 46.46 31.59 -39.20
C ASN A 800 46.67 31.61 -37.67
N TRP A 801 47.89 31.34 -37.21
CA TRP A 801 48.26 31.41 -35.79
C TRP A 801 48.17 32.85 -35.23
N ARG A 802 48.69 33.85 -35.95
CA ARG A 802 48.57 35.27 -35.56
C ARG A 802 47.09 35.71 -35.49
N GLY A 803 46.28 35.30 -36.47
CA GLY A 803 44.83 35.56 -36.47
C GLY A 803 44.09 34.87 -35.30
N ALA A 804 44.46 33.64 -34.96
CA ALA A 804 43.91 32.93 -33.80
C ALA A 804 44.27 33.62 -32.47
N LYS A 805 45.54 34.04 -32.29
CA LYS A 805 45.94 34.83 -31.11
C LYS A 805 45.20 36.18 -31.02
N ALA A 806 45.02 36.87 -32.14
CA ALA A 806 44.27 38.13 -32.17
C ALA A 806 42.81 37.94 -31.70
N ARG A 807 42.09 36.94 -32.23
CA ARG A 807 40.72 36.61 -31.79
C ARG A 807 40.64 36.21 -30.31
N SER A 808 41.62 35.45 -29.82
CA SER A 808 41.72 35.08 -28.40
C SER A 808 41.96 36.28 -27.47
N LEU A 809 42.45 37.42 -27.98
CA LEU A 809 42.65 38.64 -27.22
C LEU A 809 41.46 39.61 -27.30
N THR A 810 40.62 39.52 -28.33
CA THR A 810 39.39 40.33 -28.49
C THR A 810 38.15 39.69 -27.86
N GLY A 811 38.22 38.43 -27.41
CA GLY A 811 37.14 37.76 -26.70
C GLY A 811 35.99 37.25 -27.57
N VAL A 812 36.15 37.26 -28.90
CA VAL A 812 35.18 36.68 -29.84
C VAL A 812 35.31 35.15 -29.81
N SER A 813 34.20 34.44 -29.61
CA SER A 813 34.16 32.98 -29.58
C SER A 813 34.37 32.40 -30.98
N ALA A 814 35.10 31.29 -31.07
CA ALA A 814 35.43 30.62 -32.34
C ALA A 814 34.25 29.82 -32.96
N GLU A 815 33.01 30.05 -32.52
CA GLU A 815 31.83 29.30 -32.99
C GLU A 815 31.02 30.05 -34.08
N GLU A 816 31.25 31.35 -34.31
CA GLU A 816 30.52 32.14 -35.33
C GLU A 816 31.19 32.12 -36.73
N ASP A 817 32.49 31.81 -36.83
CA ASP A 817 33.27 31.88 -38.09
C ASP A 817 33.36 30.55 -38.87
N GLU A 818 33.01 29.38 -38.31
CA GLU A 818 33.05 28.10 -39.09
C GLU A 818 31.99 28.06 -40.21
N GLU A 819 30.93 28.88 -40.16
CA GLU A 819 30.04 29.10 -41.31
C GLU A 819 30.67 30.02 -42.37
N ALA A 820 31.56 30.95 -41.98
CA ALA A 820 32.22 31.87 -42.91
C ALA A 820 33.29 31.17 -43.77
N GLU A 821 34.06 30.22 -43.20
CA GLU A 821 34.98 29.35 -43.98
C GLU A 821 34.26 28.21 -44.74
N SER A 822 32.91 28.19 -44.77
CA SER A 822 32.11 27.17 -45.47
C SER A 822 31.52 27.60 -46.83
N ASN A 823 31.79 28.84 -47.27
CA ASN A 823 31.43 29.38 -48.60
C ASN A 823 32.64 29.47 -49.53
#